data_AF-A0A7V9Q6Y1-F1
#
_entry.id   AF-A0A7V9Q6Y1-F1
#
_cell.length_a   1.000
_cell.length_b   1.000
_cell.length_c   1.000
_cell.angle_alpha   90.00
_cell.angle_beta   90.00
_cell.angle_gamma   90.00
#
_symmetry.space_group_name_H-M   'P 1'
#
loop_
_entity.id
_entity.type
_entity.pdbx_description
1 polymer ?
#
loop_
_entity_poly.entity_id
_entity_poly.type
_entity_poly.pdbx_seq_one_letter_code
_entity_poly.pdbx_strand_id
1 'polypeptide(L)'
;MYLESLTPLSSQVGYGTLGLRGALGYEGKKVVVRGRTYSHAMSTHPPARLLFDLGRRFAGLRCQVALNDDAPANVSHADFTILADGRAVATAPYVAAGEKPRTLTADVSGARQLELVVSTNCWEFCHAVWLDPQLCETAMPDVDAGEKLLDCLQRVEIELPRNLPRARRAIVTIVSPGFEELLDDMLGSLVANGDCQDALPVIFGVEAGEECRRIAAKYDAVFIPCTKRAHINSTVKSVLYTAARVIDAEEFVCLDADMLVLGSLRPVFAALDACPPGTILACREANNFAFNNLDHALCSVYGGQSGDFARLLGAVNGEGAYPLAVNDGIFAGSRHALLALDGLIREWPHAPAWVDERRDIWWRNQFVFNLALARLHCGVELDPTYNVQLNSQDVEMSLAGGRIGASWRGRRARVLHFNGLGRHKYIESRGVFANTREPLTGRGDGDSYAAFLEALRAWAGRFGLDALAWSFYGTADALSARVRDPSTLPLFALLHYLIRANGCVKVLETGTARGVSAACLASAIAHCPAGRVVTFDPVDRPERAELWDALPREMKACLDFRQVGSLEGMNACLEKGESFDAALLDSLHTEEHVWAEFQLAAELVCPGGLILIHDVTTLHSTVEGALGRIERAGYGVVRLWTAERGIAEDDHLGLAVIENRQRESSSGSAGHPTARMSAEGANRGRARKTSLNESVTL
;
A
#
# COMPACT_ATOMS: atom_id res chain seq x y z
N MET A 1 -27.95 -27.25 -13.13
CA MET A 1 -27.29 -28.56 -12.86
C MET A 1 -26.68 -28.51 -11.47
N TYR A 2 -26.76 -29.57 -10.66
CA TYR A 2 -26.04 -29.57 -9.36
C TYR A 2 -24.54 -29.83 -9.57
N LEU A 3 -23.68 -29.09 -8.88
CA LEU A 3 -22.22 -29.20 -9.02
C LEU A 3 -21.71 -30.61 -8.66
N GLU A 4 -22.31 -31.27 -7.66
CA GLU A 4 -22.00 -32.64 -7.25
C GLU A 4 -22.28 -33.72 -8.33
N SER A 5 -22.87 -33.34 -9.47
CA SER A 5 -22.98 -34.20 -10.65
C SER A 5 -21.71 -34.23 -11.49
N LEU A 6 -20.83 -33.24 -11.34
CA LEU A 6 -19.49 -33.25 -11.93
C LEU A 6 -18.54 -34.03 -11.02
N THR A 7 -17.59 -34.75 -11.63
CA THR A 7 -16.50 -35.39 -10.87
C THR A 7 -15.42 -34.35 -10.58
N PRO A 8 -15.03 -34.12 -9.32
CA PRO A 8 -13.91 -33.25 -9.02
C PRO A 8 -12.63 -33.75 -9.70
N LEU A 9 -11.86 -32.84 -10.31
CA LEU A 9 -10.51 -33.11 -10.79
C LEU A 9 -9.56 -33.44 -9.63
N SER A 10 -9.76 -32.77 -8.49
CA SER A 10 -9.07 -33.06 -7.23
C SER A 10 -9.95 -32.71 -6.04
N SER A 11 -9.80 -33.45 -4.95
CA SER A 11 -10.46 -33.16 -3.67
C SER A 11 -9.47 -33.31 -2.53
N GLN A 12 -9.29 -32.24 -1.76
CA GLN A 12 -8.55 -32.23 -0.51
C GLN A 12 -9.48 -31.82 0.63
N VAL A 13 -9.46 -32.58 1.73
CA VAL A 13 -10.13 -32.24 2.99
C VAL A 13 -9.16 -32.51 4.13
N GLY A 14 -9.17 -31.66 5.15
CA GLY A 14 -8.25 -31.73 6.29
C GLY A 14 -8.56 -32.88 7.26
N TYR A 15 -9.81 -33.36 7.29
CA TYR A 15 -10.25 -34.48 8.11
C TYR A 15 -11.38 -35.26 7.42
N GLY A 16 -11.42 -36.57 7.65
CA GLY A 16 -12.44 -37.46 7.09
C GLY A 16 -12.33 -37.63 5.58
N THR A 17 -13.47 -37.79 4.91
CA THR A 17 -13.55 -37.88 3.44
C THR A 17 -14.57 -36.88 2.91
N LEU A 18 -14.46 -36.52 1.63
CA LEU A 18 -15.44 -35.66 0.96
C LEU A 18 -16.84 -36.31 1.00
N GLY A 19 -17.79 -35.64 1.64
CA GLY A 19 -19.20 -36.00 1.59
C GLY A 19 -19.85 -35.46 0.32
N LEU A 20 -20.67 -36.27 -0.35
CA LEU A 20 -21.43 -35.89 -1.56
C LEU A 20 -22.90 -36.32 -1.40
N ARG A 21 -23.82 -35.70 -2.14
CA ARG A 21 -25.24 -36.07 -2.18
C ARG A 21 -25.88 -36.09 -0.79
N GLY A 22 -25.53 -35.10 0.02
CA GLY A 22 -26.05 -34.93 1.37
C GLY A 22 -25.43 -35.83 2.44
N ALA A 23 -24.40 -36.63 2.10
CA ALA A 23 -23.60 -37.34 3.09
C ALA A 23 -22.56 -36.40 3.73
N LEU A 24 -22.27 -36.59 5.02
CA LEU A 24 -21.26 -35.81 5.74
C LEU A 24 -19.84 -36.34 5.52
N GLY A 25 -19.68 -37.53 4.94
CA GLY A 25 -18.37 -38.13 4.65
C GLY A 25 -17.74 -38.92 5.80
N TYR A 26 -18.46 -39.09 6.91
CA TYR A 26 -18.07 -39.98 8.01
C TYR A 26 -19.29 -40.50 8.78
N GLU A 27 -19.14 -41.67 9.44
CA GLU A 27 -20.15 -42.29 10.34
C GLU A 27 -21.57 -42.46 9.74
N GLY A 28 -21.74 -42.40 8.41
CA GLY A 28 -23.05 -42.47 7.77
C GLY A 28 -23.97 -41.26 8.06
N LYS A 29 -23.44 -40.18 8.63
CA LYS A 29 -24.20 -38.96 8.96
C LYS A 29 -24.62 -38.19 7.70
N LYS A 30 -25.64 -37.36 7.87
CA LYS A 30 -26.23 -36.51 6.82
C LYS A 30 -25.92 -35.05 7.05
N VAL A 31 -25.92 -34.27 5.98
CA VAL A 31 -25.86 -32.81 6.03
C VAL A 31 -27.20 -32.28 6.53
N VAL A 32 -27.19 -31.69 7.72
CA VAL A 32 -28.32 -31.06 8.39
C VAL A 32 -27.90 -29.67 8.85
N VAL A 33 -28.65 -28.65 8.46
CA VAL A 33 -28.40 -27.27 8.87
C VAL A 33 -29.69 -26.62 9.31
N ARG A 34 -29.72 -26.09 10.53
CA ARG A 34 -30.90 -25.54 11.20
C ARG A 34 -32.10 -26.50 11.18
N GLY A 35 -31.84 -27.78 11.42
CA GLY A 35 -32.81 -28.86 11.44
C GLY A 35 -33.29 -29.31 10.05
N ARG A 36 -32.85 -28.66 8.96
CA ARG A 36 -33.19 -29.06 7.59
C ARG A 36 -32.13 -30.01 7.04
N THR A 37 -32.55 -31.19 6.60
CA THR A 37 -31.68 -32.12 5.86
C THR A 37 -31.53 -31.66 4.40
N TYR A 38 -30.30 -31.73 3.87
CA TYR A 38 -29.99 -31.39 2.48
C TYR A 38 -29.57 -32.65 1.71
N SER A 39 -30.30 -32.96 0.63
CA SER A 39 -30.00 -34.11 -0.25
C SER A 39 -28.98 -33.80 -1.34
N HIS A 40 -28.80 -32.52 -1.66
CA HIS A 40 -27.81 -32.00 -2.60
C HIS A 40 -26.84 -31.12 -1.84
N ALA A 41 -25.77 -31.72 -1.35
CA ALA A 41 -24.77 -31.01 -0.57
C ALA A 41 -23.44 -31.73 -0.63
N MET A 42 -22.37 -30.94 -0.55
CA MET A 42 -21.01 -31.42 -0.41
C MET A 42 -20.50 -31.04 0.96
N SER A 43 -19.94 -32.01 1.69
CA SER A 43 -19.37 -31.78 3.03
C SER A 43 -17.86 -31.92 2.99
N THR A 44 -17.20 -30.99 3.66
CA THR A 44 -15.75 -30.90 3.76
C THR A 44 -15.35 -30.62 5.20
N HIS A 45 -14.08 -30.81 5.50
CA HIS A 45 -13.46 -30.29 6.71
C HIS A 45 -12.22 -29.48 6.30
N PRO A 46 -12.07 -28.23 6.72
CA PRO A 46 -10.92 -27.41 6.34
C PRO A 46 -9.60 -27.93 6.95
N PRO A 47 -8.44 -27.58 6.35
CA PRO A 47 -8.33 -26.90 5.06
C PRO A 47 -8.86 -27.80 3.93
N ALA A 48 -9.72 -27.25 3.07
CA ALA A 48 -10.38 -28.01 2.02
C ALA A 48 -10.30 -27.29 0.67
N ARG A 49 -10.07 -28.05 -0.39
CA ARG A 49 -10.00 -27.57 -1.78
C ARG A 49 -10.63 -28.58 -2.71
N LEU A 50 -11.69 -28.20 -3.43
CA LEU A 50 -12.36 -29.03 -4.43
C LEU A 50 -12.24 -28.36 -5.80
N LEU A 51 -11.59 -29.01 -6.75
CA LEU A 51 -11.36 -28.49 -8.10
C LEU A 51 -12.25 -29.19 -9.11
N PHE A 52 -12.92 -28.45 -9.98
CA PHE A 52 -13.81 -28.95 -11.02
C PHE A 52 -13.44 -28.37 -12.38
N ASP A 53 -13.61 -29.17 -13.43
CA ASP A 53 -13.58 -28.67 -14.82
C ASP A 53 -14.98 -28.18 -15.20
N LEU A 54 -15.11 -26.91 -15.53
CA LEU A 54 -16.34 -26.32 -16.05
C LEU A 54 -16.41 -26.37 -17.58
N GLY A 55 -15.28 -26.64 -18.27
CA GLY A 55 -15.22 -26.68 -19.73
C GLY A 55 -15.70 -25.41 -20.42
N ARG A 56 -15.69 -24.25 -19.72
CA ARG A 56 -16.22 -22.96 -20.19
C ARG A 56 -17.71 -22.94 -20.54
N ARG A 57 -18.49 -23.87 -19.96
CA ARG A 57 -19.91 -24.07 -20.31
C ARG A 57 -20.90 -23.28 -19.46
N PHE A 58 -20.49 -22.86 -18.27
CA PHE A 58 -21.38 -22.27 -17.28
C PHE A 58 -21.14 -20.77 -17.16
N ALA A 59 -22.21 -20.05 -16.84
CA ALA A 59 -22.20 -18.61 -16.60
C ALA A 59 -22.31 -18.28 -15.10
N GLY A 60 -22.97 -19.13 -14.32
CA GLY A 60 -23.19 -18.86 -12.90
C GLY A 60 -23.10 -20.09 -12.00
N LEU A 61 -22.70 -19.85 -10.75
CA LEU A 61 -22.81 -20.78 -9.63
C LEU A 61 -23.59 -20.11 -8.50
N ARG A 62 -24.59 -20.82 -7.96
CA ARG A 62 -25.31 -20.45 -6.73
C ARG A 62 -25.17 -21.57 -5.72
N CYS A 63 -24.89 -21.24 -4.47
CA CYS A 63 -24.96 -22.20 -3.36
C CYS A 63 -25.30 -21.49 -2.05
N GLN A 64 -25.56 -22.27 -1.02
CA GLN A 64 -25.49 -21.79 0.36
C GLN A 64 -24.32 -22.45 1.08
N VAL A 65 -23.76 -21.76 2.07
CA VAL A 65 -22.66 -22.27 2.90
C VAL A 65 -23.02 -22.17 4.38
N ALA A 66 -22.58 -23.16 5.14
CA ALA A 66 -22.83 -23.27 6.57
C ALA A 66 -21.85 -24.24 7.24
N LEU A 67 -21.90 -24.31 8.57
CA LEU A 67 -21.43 -25.49 9.30
C LEU A 67 -22.61 -26.42 9.59
N ASN A 68 -22.36 -27.73 9.59
CA ASN A 68 -23.34 -28.75 9.89
C ASN A 68 -23.79 -28.69 11.37
N ASP A 69 -25.04 -29.07 11.66
CA ASP A 69 -25.66 -28.95 13.00
C ASP A 69 -25.04 -29.82 14.09
N ASP A 70 -24.18 -30.78 13.73
CA ASP A 70 -23.41 -31.55 14.70
C ASP A 70 -22.20 -30.77 15.26
N ALA A 71 -21.88 -29.61 14.67
CA ALA A 71 -20.99 -28.62 15.26
C ALA A 71 -21.77 -27.79 16.30
N PRO A 72 -21.33 -27.75 17.58
CA PRO A 72 -22.00 -26.94 18.58
C PRO A 72 -22.00 -25.44 18.19
N ALA A 73 -23.12 -24.76 18.44
CA ALA A 73 -23.28 -23.36 18.05
C ALA A 73 -22.18 -22.47 18.65
N ASN A 74 -21.66 -21.53 17.85
CA ASN A 74 -20.59 -20.59 18.20
C ASN A 74 -19.25 -21.22 18.63
N VAL A 75 -19.04 -22.53 18.45
CA VAL A 75 -17.77 -23.21 18.80
C VAL A 75 -16.76 -23.18 17.66
N SER A 76 -17.23 -23.14 16.40
CA SER A 76 -16.39 -23.15 15.20
C SER A 76 -16.88 -22.14 14.17
N HIS A 77 -16.01 -21.79 13.22
CA HIS A 77 -16.34 -20.99 12.03
C HIS A 77 -15.49 -21.44 10.83
N ALA A 78 -15.93 -21.08 9.62
CA ALA A 78 -15.19 -21.32 8.39
C ALA A 78 -15.29 -20.13 7.42
N ASP A 79 -14.23 -19.94 6.62
CA ASP A 79 -14.23 -19.03 5.49
C ASP A 79 -14.43 -19.83 4.20
N PHE A 80 -15.42 -19.46 3.41
CA PHE A 80 -15.74 -20.09 2.13
C PHE A 80 -15.31 -19.16 0.99
N THR A 81 -14.58 -19.70 0.02
CA THR A 81 -14.16 -18.97 -1.18
C THR A 81 -14.43 -19.78 -2.43
N ILE A 82 -15.01 -19.13 -3.44
CA ILE A 82 -15.19 -19.67 -4.78
C ILE A 82 -14.17 -18.99 -5.69
N LEU A 83 -13.32 -19.79 -6.34
CA LEU A 83 -12.35 -19.32 -7.33
C LEU A 83 -12.77 -19.79 -8.74
N ALA A 84 -12.69 -18.90 -9.72
CA ALA A 84 -12.81 -19.23 -11.15
C ALA A 84 -11.45 -18.99 -11.81
N ASP A 85 -10.82 -20.03 -12.36
CA ASP A 85 -9.46 -19.99 -12.91
C ASP A 85 -8.43 -19.33 -11.95
N GLY A 86 -8.53 -19.66 -10.66
CA GLY A 86 -7.66 -19.14 -9.59
C GLY A 86 -8.06 -17.76 -9.05
N ARG A 87 -9.07 -17.09 -9.63
CA ARG A 87 -9.54 -15.76 -9.22
C ARG A 87 -10.76 -15.85 -8.30
N ALA A 88 -10.73 -15.16 -7.16
CA ALA A 88 -11.90 -15.10 -6.26
C ALA A 88 -13.10 -14.40 -6.91
N VAL A 89 -14.23 -15.11 -6.97
CA VAL A 89 -15.49 -14.64 -7.58
C VAL A 89 -16.64 -14.53 -6.59
N ALA A 90 -16.57 -15.24 -5.45
CA ALA A 90 -17.49 -15.06 -4.33
C ALA A 90 -16.84 -15.56 -3.03
N THR A 91 -17.16 -14.92 -1.91
CA THR A 91 -16.57 -15.21 -0.60
C THR A 91 -17.61 -15.06 0.52
N ALA A 92 -17.53 -15.91 1.53
CA ALA A 92 -18.28 -15.81 2.78
C ALA A 92 -17.33 -16.11 3.94
N PRO A 93 -16.67 -15.09 4.49
CA PRO A 93 -15.77 -15.26 5.63
C PRO A 93 -16.56 -15.40 6.93
N TYR A 94 -15.97 -16.06 7.93
CA TYR A 94 -16.49 -16.17 9.29
C TYR A 94 -17.94 -16.68 9.36
N VAL A 95 -18.25 -17.78 8.66
CA VAL A 95 -19.53 -18.47 8.77
C VAL A 95 -19.51 -19.32 10.04
N ALA A 96 -20.27 -18.91 11.06
CA ALA A 96 -20.23 -19.52 12.38
C ALA A 96 -21.18 -20.73 12.53
N ALA A 97 -20.84 -21.66 13.42
CA ALA A 97 -21.71 -22.79 13.76
C ALA A 97 -23.05 -22.31 14.33
N GLY A 98 -24.16 -22.83 13.80
CA GLY A 98 -25.52 -22.46 14.20
C GLY A 98 -26.09 -21.22 13.51
N GLU A 99 -25.30 -20.50 12.70
CA GLU A 99 -25.79 -19.39 11.89
C GLU A 99 -26.75 -19.86 10.78
N LYS A 100 -27.60 -18.96 10.27
CA LYS A 100 -28.33 -19.19 9.03
C LYS A 100 -27.34 -19.42 7.88
N PRO A 101 -27.63 -20.36 6.94
CA PRO A 101 -26.82 -20.49 5.74
C PRO A 101 -26.70 -19.17 4.98
N ARG A 102 -25.48 -18.82 4.57
CA ARG A 102 -25.20 -17.65 3.72
C ARG A 102 -25.21 -18.05 2.26
N THR A 103 -25.76 -17.22 1.40
CA THR A 103 -25.87 -17.47 -0.03
C THR A 103 -24.64 -16.93 -0.76
N LEU A 104 -24.01 -17.76 -1.58
CA LEU A 104 -22.97 -17.33 -2.50
C LEU A 104 -23.49 -17.41 -3.94
N THR A 105 -23.31 -16.30 -4.66
CA THR A 105 -23.53 -16.21 -6.11
C THR A 105 -22.22 -15.78 -6.76
N ALA A 106 -21.73 -16.60 -7.69
CA ALA A 106 -20.49 -16.39 -8.41
C ALA A 106 -20.75 -16.36 -9.92
N ASP A 107 -20.21 -15.35 -10.59
CA ASP A 107 -20.05 -15.34 -12.04
C ASP A 107 -18.84 -16.20 -12.40
N VAL A 108 -19.09 -17.26 -13.17
CA VAL A 108 -18.09 -18.22 -13.65
C VAL A 108 -18.05 -18.26 -15.18
N SER A 109 -18.59 -17.21 -15.83
CA SER A 109 -18.66 -17.09 -17.28
C SER A 109 -17.28 -17.23 -17.92
N GLY A 110 -17.18 -18.15 -18.88
CA GLY A 110 -15.95 -18.41 -19.62
C GLY A 110 -14.85 -19.13 -18.83
N ALA A 111 -15.08 -19.46 -17.55
CA ALA A 111 -14.09 -20.11 -16.70
C ALA A 111 -13.85 -21.57 -17.11
N ARG A 112 -12.58 -21.98 -17.11
CA ARG A 112 -12.23 -23.40 -17.34
C ARG A 112 -12.33 -24.20 -16.05
N GLN A 113 -11.81 -23.68 -14.96
CA GLN A 113 -11.73 -24.34 -13.67
C GLN A 113 -12.53 -23.59 -12.61
N LEU A 114 -13.21 -24.36 -11.77
CA LEU A 114 -13.87 -23.87 -10.56
C LEU A 114 -13.20 -24.51 -9.35
N GLU A 115 -12.86 -23.71 -8.36
CA GLU A 115 -12.35 -24.21 -7.10
C GLU A 115 -13.22 -23.73 -5.93
N LEU A 116 -13.58 -24.67 -5.06
CA LEU A 116 -14.23 -24.39 -3.78
C LEU A 116 -13.21 -24.57 -2.67
N VAL A 117 -12.92 -23.49 -1.94
CA VAL A 117 -11.92 -23.44 -0.88
C VAL A 117 -12.60 -23.18 0.45
N VAL A 118 -12.23 -23.95 1.47
CA VAL A 118 -12.62 -23.70 2.86
C VAL A 118 -11.37 -23.60 3.73
N SER A 119 -11.26 -22.51 4.49
CA SER A 119 -10.23 -22.30 5.51
C SER A 119 -10.86 -22.01 6.86
N THR A 120 -10.08 -22.16 7.93
CA THR A 120 -10.46 -21.78 9.29
C THR A 120 -9.21 -21.58 10.14
N ASN A 121 -9.30 -20.76 11.19
CA ASN A 121 -8.35 -20.77 12.29
C ASN A 121 -8.86 -21.58 13.51
N CYS A 122 -10.11 -22.06 13.45
CA CYS A 122 -10.77 -22.88 14.47
C CYS A 122 -11.08 -24.26 13.89
N TRP A 123 -10.07 -25.14 13.91
CA TRP A 123 -10.14 -26.44 13.23
C TRP A 123 -11.16 -27.41 13.84
N GLU A 124 -11.37 -27.36 15.16
CA GLU A 124 -12.28 -28.27 15.85
C GLU A 124 -13.74 -28.09 15.40
N PHE A 125 -14.44 -29.19 15.18
CA PHE A 125 -15.87 -29.24 14.78
C PHE A 125 -16.21 -28.44 13.51
N CYS A 126 -15.23 -28.16 12.65
CA CYS A 126 -15.41 -27.32 11.48
C CYS A 126 -16.01 -28.10 10.29
N HIS A 127 -17.21 -28.67 10.48
CA HIS A 127 -17.91 -29.47 9.48
C HIS A 127 -18.55 -28.58 8.41
N ALA A 128 -17.73 -28.03 7.53
CA ALA A 128 -18.10 -27.07 6.50
C ALA A 128 -18.88 -27.73 5.35
N VAL A 129 -20.02 -27.14 4.99
CA VAL A 129 -20.94 -27.69 3.99
C VAL A 129 -21.30 -26.68 2.91
N TRP A 130 -21.26 -27.15 1.66
CA TRP A 130 -21.76 -26.46 0.47
C TRP A 130 -23.13 -27.03 0.13
N LEU A 131 -24.18 -26.26 0.39
CA LEU A 131 -25.58 -26.64 0.28
C LEU A 131 -26.16 -26.23 -1.07
N ASP A 132 -26.88 -27.14 -1.72
CA ASP A 132 -27.53 -26.95 -3.02
C ASP A 132 -26.67 -26.22 -4.07
N PRO A 133 -25.39 -26.61 -4.30
CA PRO A 133 -24.55 -25.92 -5.27
C PRO A 133 -25.05 -26.19 -6.70
N GLN A 134 -25.52 -25.15 -7.38
CA GLN A 134 -26.16 -25.20 -8.69
C GLN A 134 -25.39 -24.36 -9.71
N LEU A 135 -25.00 -25.01 -10.80
CA LEU A 135 -24.45 -24.40 -12.00
C LEU A 135 -25.55 -24.06 -13.01
N CYS A 136 -25.42 -22.90 -13.65
CA CYS A 136 -26.31 -22.40 -14.69
C CYS A 136 -25.51 -22.17 -15.99
N GLU A 137 -26.01 -22.67 -17.13
CA GLU A 137 -25.42 -22.43 -18.46
C GLU A 137 -25.76 -21.02 -18.97
N THR A 138 -26.87 -20.45 -18.53
CA THR A 138 -27.26 -19.05 -18.76
C THR A 138 -26.96 -18.20 -17.53
N ALA A 139 -26.83 -16.89 -17.70
CA ALA A 139 -26.69 -15.95 -16.59
C ALA A 139 -27.81 -16.18 -15.55
N MET A 140 -27.45 -16.06 -14.27
CA MET A 140 -28.39 -16.18 -13.16
C MET A 140 -29.46 -15.08 -13.23
N PRO A 141 -30.71 -15.32 -12.82
CA PRO A 141 -31.82 -14.36 -12.99
C PRO A 141 -31.66 -12.99 -12.29
N ASP A 142 -30.67 -12.84 -11.40
CA ASP A 142 -30.30 -11.54 -10.79
C ASP A 142 -29.24 -10.77 -11.62
N VAL A 143 -28.77 -11.34 -12.73
CA VAL A 143 -27.88 -10.76 -13.72
C VAL A 143 -28.64 -10.79 -15.03
N ASP A 144 -29.35 -9.71 -15.33
CA ASP A 144 -30.17 -9.61 -16.53
C ASP A 144 -29.31 -9.88 -17.77
N ALA A 145 -29.89 -10.52 -18.78
CA ALA A 145 -29.19 -11.04 -19.96
C ALA A 145 -28.62 -9.97 -20.92
N GLY A 146 -28.33 -8.77 -20.41
CA GLY A 146 -27.57 -7.72 -21.06
C GLY A 146 -26.76 -6.93 -20.04
N GLU A 147 -25.43 -7.12 -20.05
CA GLU A 147 -24.38 -6.15 -19.69
C GLU A 147 -24.61 -5.23 -18.45
N LYS A 148 -25.45 -5.56 -17.47
CA LYS A 148 -25.76 -4.67 -16.34
C LYS A 148 -25.81 -5.37 -14.98
N LEU A 149 -25.33 -4.70 -13.94
CA LEU A 149 -25.27 -5.17 -12.56
C LEU A 149 -25.87 -4.14 -11.61
N LEU A 150 -26.80 -4.54 -10.74
CA LEU A 150 -27.24 -3.69 -9.63
C LEU A 150 -26.21 -3.69 -8.51
N ASP A 151 -25.94 -2.54 -7.92
CA ASP A 151 -25.15 -2.44 -6.68
C ASP A 151 -25.86 -3.15 -5.51
N CYS A 152 -25.13 -3.40 -4.42
CA CYS A 152 -25.65 -4.18 -3.30
C CYS A 152 -26.85 -3.53 -2.56
N LEU A 153 -27.06 -2.21 -2.71
CA LEU A 153 -28.24 -1.52 -2.18
C LEU A 153 -29.33 -1.22 -3.23
N GLN A 154 -29.20 -1.73 -4.46
CA GLN A 154 -30.19 -1.59 -5.53
C GLN A 154 -30.51 -0.14 -5.91
N ARG A 155 -29.54 0.76 -5.78
CA ARG A 155 -29.66 2.20 -6.04
C ARG A 155 -29.10 2.60 -7.39
N VAL A 156 -28.17 1.82 -7.91
CA VAL A 156 -27.40 2.09 -9.12
C VAL A 156 -27.35 0.82 -9.98
N GLU A 157 -27.64 0.98 -11.26
CA GLU A 157 -27.45 -0.02 -12.29
C GLU A 157 -26.14 0.29 -13.03
N ILE A 158 -25.17 -0.61 -12.95
CA ILE A 158 -23.82 -0.48 -13.47
C ILE A 158 -23.77 -1.13 -14.84
N GLU A 159 -23.32 -0.44 -15.88
CA GLU A 159 -23.03 -1.04 -17.18
C GLU A 159 -21.69 -1.80 -17.09
N LEU A 160 -21.75 -3.12 -17.17
CA LEU A 160 -20.59 -4.00 -17.10
C LEU A 160 -19.74 -3.85 -18.37
N PRO A 161 -18.45 -3.51 -18.25
CA PRO A 161 -17.53 -3.52 -19.38
C PRO A 161 -17.44 -4.92 -19.97
N ARG A 162 -17.35 -5.03 -21.31
CA ARG A 162 -17.19 -6.32 -22.02
C ARG A 162 -16.04 -7.16 -21.48
N ASN A 163 -14.94 -6.50 -21.13
CA ASN A 163 -13.84 -7.08 -20.36
C ASN A 163 -13.70 -6.26 -19.09
N LEU A 164 -13.76 -6.92 -17.93
CA LEU A 164 -13.58 -6.22 -16.65
C LEU A 164 -12.19 -5.57 -16.61
N PRO A 165 -12.07 -4.31 -16.14
CA PRO A 165 -10.79 -3.65 -15.96
C PRO A 165 -9.92 -4.47 -15.00
N ARG A 166 -8.64 -4.69 -15.35
CA ARG A 166 -7.75 -5.56 -14.60
C ARG A 166 -6.51 -4.82 -14.12
N ALA A 167 -6.19 -4.97 -12.84
CA ALA A 167 -5.00 -4.38 -12.23
C ALA A 167 -4.59 -5.17 -10.99
N ARG A 168 -3.40 -4.93 -10.43
CA ARG A 168 -3.10 -5.40 -9.07
C ARG A 168 -3.89 -4.58 -8.04
N ARG A 169 -3.81 -3.25 -8.18
CA ARG A 169 -4.44 -2.26 -7.28
C ARG A 169 -5.41 -1.41 -8.07
N ALA A 170 -6.53 -1.05 -7.46
CA ALA A 170 -7.49 -0.10 -8.01
C ALA A 170 -7.79 1.01 -7.01
N ILE A 171 -7.89 2.24 -7.51
CA ILE A 171 -8.42 3.37 -6.75
C ILE A 171 -9.77 3.73 -7.36
N VAL A 172 -10.82 3.60 -6.57
CA VAL A 172 -12.19 3.59 -7.09
C VAL A 172 -12.98 4.75 -6.50
N THR A 173 -13.64 5.51 -7.35
CA THR A 173 -14.52 6.61 -6.94
C THR A 173 -15.85 6.56 -7.68
N ILE A 174 -16.77 7.42 -7.25
CA ILE A 174 -18.08 7.62 -7.84
C ILE A 174 -18.28 9.11 -8.08
N VAL A 175 -18.88 9.46 -9.22
CA VAL A 175 -19.33 10.81 -9.53
C VAL A 175 -20.79 10.83 -9.96
N SER A 176 -21.48 11.92 -9.64
CA SER A 176 -22.83 12.24 -10.13
C SER A 176 -22.87 13.70 -10.58
N PRO A 177 -23.87 14.15 -11.36
CA PRO A 177 -23.98 15.53 -11.81
C PRO A 177 -23.80 16.57 -10.68
N GLY A 178 -23.03 17.62 -10.95
CA GLY A 178 -22.70 18.69 -9.99
C GLY A 178 -21.45 18.44 -9.14
N PHE A 179 -20.75 17.32 -9.34
CA PHE A 179 -19.48 16.98 -8.67
C PHE A 179 -18.28 16.96 -9.62
N GLU A 180 -18.42 17.48 -10.84
CA GLU A 180 -17.39 17.46 -11.89
C GLU A 180 -16.08 18.10 -11.40
N GLU A 181 -16.17 19.32 -10.85
CA GLU A 181 -15.00 20.05 -10.34
C GLU A 181 -14.32 19.32 -9.17
N LEU A 182 -15.12 18.73 -8.27
CA LEU A 182 -14.62 17.99 -7.11
C LEU A 182 -13.92 16.70 -7.55
N LEU A 183 -14.49 15.98 -8.52
CA LEU A 183 -13.86 14.81 -9.12
C LEU A 183 -12.51 15.17 -9.77
N ASP A 184 -12.47 16.27 -10.51
CA ASP A 184 -11.25 16.74 -11.17
C ASP A 184 -10.16 17.08 -10.13
N ASP A 185 -10.52 17.79 -9.04
CA ASP A 185 -9.61 18.04 -7.92
C ASP A 185 -9.15 16.78 -7.20
N MET A 186 -10.05 15.83 -6.95
CA MET A 186 -9.73 14.57 -6.29
C MET A 186 -8.73 13.77 -7.12
N LEU A 187 -8.99 13.56 -8.42
CA LEU A 187 -8.08 12.83 -9.31
C LEU A 187 -6.77 13.58 -9.54
N GLY A 188 -6.82 14.91 -9.68
CA GLY A 188 -5.64 15.73 -9.82
C GLY A 188 -4.73 15.69 -8.61
N SER A 189 -5.30 15.80 -7.41
CA SER A 189 -4.55 15.67 -6.16
C SER A 189 -4.03 14.25 -5.93
N LEU A 190 -4.80 13.23 -6.32
CA LEU A 190 -4.37 11.83 -6.31
C LEU A 190 -3.15 11.62 -7.21
N VAL A 191 -3.21 12.06 -8.46
CA VAL A 191 -2.10 11.94 -9.40
C VAL A 191 -0.88 12.73 -8.93
N ALA A 192 -1.08 13.89 -8.29
CA ALA A 192 0.00 14.74 -7.83
C ALA A 192 0.69 14.27 -6.53
N ASN A 193 -0.06 13.63 -5.62
CA ASN A 193 0.40 13.39 -4.25
C ASN A 193 0.28 11.93 -3.79
N GLY A 194 -0.52 11.11 -4.46
CA GLY A 194 -0.92 9.78 -4.00
C GLY A 194 0.17 8.70 -4.08
N ASP A 195 1.20 8.89 -4.92
CA ASP A 195 2.34 7.96 -5.05
C ASP A 195 1.92 6.50 -5.36
N CYS A 196 0.86 6.36 -6.15
CA CYS A 196 0.16 5.11 -6.44
C CYS A 196 -0.13 4.95 -7.93
N GLN A 197 0.83 5.34 -8.79
CA GLN A 197 0.68 5.25 -10.25
C GLN A 197 0.61 3.80 -10.77
N ASP A 198 0.90 2.82 -9.91
CA ASP A 198 0.68 1.39 -10.15
C ASP A 198 -0.77 0.93 -9.91
N ALA A 199 -1.62 1.82 -9.37
CA ALA A 199 -3.03 1.54 -9.17
C ALA A 199 -3.89 2.12 -10.31
N LEU A 200 -4.86 1.34 -10.78
CA LEU A 200 -5.80 1.73 -11.82
C LEU A 200 -6.89 2.66 -11.24
N PRO A 201 -7.02 3.92 -11.70
CA PRO A 201 -8.13 4.78 -11.31
C PRO A 201 -9.41 4.33 -12.03
N VAL A 202 -10.50 4.16 -11.28
CA VAL A 202 -11.80 3.76 -11.83
C VAL A 202 -12.89 4.68 -11.28
N ILE A 203 -13.78 5.15 -12.17
CA ILE A 203 -14.85 6.08 -11.85
C ILE A 203 -16.19 5.45 -12.22
N PHE A 204 -17.08 5.25 -11.25
CA PHE A 204 -18.48 4.97 -11.50
C PHE A 204 -19.23 6.28 -11.75
N GLY A 205 -19.73 6.48 -12.97
CA GLY A 205 -20.44 7.69 -13.38
C GLY A 205 -21.96 7.54 -13.32
N VAL A 206 -22.60 7.89 -12.21
CA VAL A 206 -24.06 7.77 -12.01
C VAL A 206 -24.78 8.95 -12.63
N GLU A 207 -25.49 8.72 -13.75
CA GLU A 207 -26.08 9.78 -14.59
C GLU A 207 -25.06 10.84 -15.02
N ALA A 208 -23.78 10.48 -15.06
CA ALA A 208 -22.69 11.42 -15.28
C ALA A 208 -22.55 11.78 -16.77
N GLY A 209 -22.40 13.07 -17.04
CA GLY A 209 -22.35 13.63 -18.39
C GLY A 209 -20.99 13.51 -19.10
N GLU A 210 -20.88 14.17 -20.26
CA GLU A 210 -19.67 14.19 -21.08
C GLU A 210 -18.48 14.81 -20.34
N GLU A 211 -18.71 15.80 -19.48
CA GLU A 211 -17.66 16.45 -18.70
C GLU A 211 -16.93 15.47 -17.76
N CYS A 212 -17.66 14.59 -17.07
CA CYS A 212 -17.03 13.55 -16.25
C CYS A 212 -16.20 12.57 -17.09
N ARG A 213 -16.61 12.28 -18.33
CA ARG A 213 -15.82 11.45 -19.26
C ARG A 213 -14.56 12.16 -19.72
N ARG A 214 -14.64 13.47 -19.95
CA ARG A 214 -13.47 14.31 -20.27
C ARG A 214 -12.47 14.34 -19.10
N ILE A 215 -12.97 14.45 -17.87
CA ILE A 215 -12.14 14.37 -16.65
C ILE A 215 -11.52 12.98 -16.51
N ALA A 216 -12.28 11.91 -16.72
CA ALA A 216 -11.75 10.55 -16.68
C ALA A 216 -10.60 10.38 -17.70
N ALA A 217 -10.80 10.84 -18.94
CA ALA A 217 -9.77 10.82 -19.98
C ALA A 217 -8.55 11.68 -19.64
N LYS A 218 -8.74 12.83 -18.97
CA LYS A 218 -7.63 13.69 -18.49
C LYS A 218 -6.68 12.92 -17.58
N TYR A 219 -7.18 11.99 -16.77
CA TYR A 219 -6.40 11.25 -15.76
C TYR A 219 -6.17 9.77 -16.09
N ASP A 220 -6.41 9.35 -17.34
CA ASP A 220 -6.34 7.95 -17.78
C ASP A 220 -7.14 6.99 -16.87
N ALA A 221 -8.28 7.47 -16.37
CA ALA A 221 -9.16 6.73 -15.49
C ALA A 221 -10.18 5.92 -16.32
N VAL A 222 -10.45 4.69 -15.88
CA VAL A 222 -11.51 3.87 -16.47
C VAL A 222 -12.86 4.42 -16.02
N PHE A 223 -13.69 4.82 -16.99
CA PHE A 223 -15.04 5.32 -16.72
C PHE A 223 -16.07 4.22 -16.93
N ILE A 224 -16.85 3.91 -15.89
CA ILE A 224 -17.91 2.90 -15.91
C ILE A 224 -19.26 3.63 -15.83
N PRO A 225 -20.07 3.61 -16.90
CA PRO A 225 -21.38 4.26 -16.91
C PRO A 225 -22.35 3.57 -15.94
N CYS A 226 -23.13 4.39 -15.24
CA CYS A 226 -24.14 3.92 -14.31
C CYS A 226 -25.45 4.70 -14.48
N THR A 227 -26.58 3.99 -14.39
CA THR A 227 -27.93 4.57 -14.38
C THR A 227 -28.48 4.57 -12.95
N LYS A 228 -29.12 5.66 -12.52
CA LYS A 228 -29.75 5.70 -11.19
C LYS A 228 -31.02 4.83 -11.16
N ARG A 229 -31.26 4.18 -10.02
CA ARG A 229 -32.52 3.49 -9.68
C ARG A 229 -33.25 4.17 -8.52
N ALA A 230 -32.51 4.94 -7.72
CA ALA A 230 -33.02 5.75 -6.62
C ALA A 230 -32.66 7.23 -6.80
N HIS A 231 -33.08 8.08 -5.86
CA HIS A 231 -32.72 9.49 -5.84
C HIS A 231 -31.20 9.66 -5.70
N ILE A 232 -30.59 10.52 -6.51
CA ILE A 232 -29.16 10.83 -6.43
C ILE A 232 -28.91 11.69 -5.18
N ASN A 233 -28.22 11.11 -4.22
CA ASN A 233 -27.63 11.75 -3.05
C ASN A 233 -26.47 10.83 -2.57
N SER A 234 -25.85 11.08 -1.41
CA SER A 234 -24.71 10.25 -0.94
C SER A 234 -24.99 8.76 -0.85
N THR A 235 -26.24 8.32 -0.77
CA THR A 235 -26.55 6.89 -0.78
C THR A 235 -26.11 6.14 -2.04
N VAL A 236 -25.97 6.80 -3.20
CA VAL A 236 -25.48 6.14 -4.43
C VAL A 236 -24.02 5.69 -4.32
N LYS A 237 -23.28 6.17 -3.31
CA LYS A 237 -21.92 5.72 -2.97
C LYS A 237 -21.83 4.23 -2.67
N SER A 238 -22.95 3.58 -2.36
CA SER A 238 -23.04 2.12 -2.22
C SER A 238 -22.56 1.34 -3.45
N VAL A 239 -22.48 1.95 -4.63
CA VAL A 239 -21.79 1.35 -5.80
C VAL A 239 -20.33 0.96 -5.50
N LEU A 240 -19.65 1.73 -4.63
CA LEU A 240 -18.26 1.46 -4.24
C LEU A 240 -18.13 0.14 -3.48
N TYR A 241 -19.17 -0.28 -2.77
CA TYR A 241 -19.18 -1.57 -2.06
C TYR A 241 -19.19 -2.73 -3.06
N THR A 242 -19.77 -2.52 -4.24
CA THR A 242 -19.85 -3.50 -5.35
C THR A 242 -18.62 -3.49 -6.27
N ALA A 243 -17.62 -2.61 -6.03
CA ALA A 243 -16.49 -2.41 -6.93
C ALA A 243 -15.76 -3.70 -7.35
N ALA A 244 -15.56 -4.63 -6.41
CA ALA A 244 -14.89 -5.90 -6.68
C ALA A 244 -15.68 -6.82 -7.64
N ARG A 245 -16.98 -6.61 -7.87
CA ARG A 245 -17.71 -7.38 -8.91
C ARG A 245 -17.48 -6.86 -10.32
N VAL A 246 -17.02 -5.61 -10.45
CA VAL A 246 -16.90 -4.91 -11.74
C VAL A 246 -15.44 -4.74 -12.16
N ILE A 247 -14.51 -4.74 -11.21
CA ILE A 247 -13.09 -4.55 -11.44
C ILE A 247 -12.34 -5.82 -10.98
N ASP A 248 -11.48 -6.35 -11.84
CA ASP A 248 -10.58 -7.44 -11.53
C ASP A 248 -9.27 -6.90 -10.93
N ALA A 249 -9.33 -6.49 -9.67
CA ALA A 249 -8.16 -6.10 -8.89
C ALA A 249 -8.01 -6.93 -7.60
N GLU A 250 -6.78 -7.02 -7.09
CA GLU A 250 -6.46 -7.72 -5.84
C GLU A 250 -6.74 -6.83 -4.62
N GLU A 251 -6.46 -5.53 -4.75
CA GLU A 251 -6.59 -4.55 -3.67
C GLU A 251 -7.31 -3.28 -4.15
N PHE A 252 -8.11 -2.70 -3.26
CA PHE A 252 -8.95 -1.55 -3.54
C PHE A 252 -8.72 -0.45 -2.50
N VAL A 253 -8.63 0.80 -2.95
CA VAL A 253 -8.84 1.98 -2.13
C VAL A 253 -10.01 2.75 -2.74
N CYS A 254 -11.12 2.83 -2.03
CA CYS A 254 -12.29 3.58 -2.43
C CYS A 254 -12.23 4.98 -1.83
N LEU A 255 -12.50 6.00 -2.64
CA LEU A 255 -12.48 7.41 -2.24
C LEU A 255 -13.73 8.14 -2.72
N ASP A 256 -14.27 9.00 -1.88
CA ASP A 256 -15.28 9.97 -2.28
C ASP A 256 -14.72 11.00 -3.26
N ALA A 257 -15.54 11.47 -4.20
CA ALA A 257 -15.14 12.50 -5.17
C ALA A 257 -14.92 13.89 -4.53
N ASP A 258 -15.39 14.13 -3.31
CA ASP A 258 -15.14 15.37 -2.54
C ASP A 258 -13.97 15.23 -1.56
N MET A 259 -12.95 14.46 -1.94
CA MET A 259 -11.69 14.34 -1.21
C MET A 259 -10.51 15.04 -1.91
N LEU A 260 -9.53 15.47 -1.13
CA LEU A 260 -8.27 16.02 -1.62
C LEU A 260 -7.09 15.23 -1.03
N VAL A 261 -6.31 14.58 -1.89
CA VAL A 261 -5.14 13.77 -1.50
C VAL A 261 -3.92 14.68 -1.39
N LEU A 262 -3.37 14.81 -0.18
CA LEU A 262 -2.25 15.70 0.16
C LEU A 262 -0.94 14.95 0.46
N GLY A 263 -0.96 13.63 0.42
CA GLY A 263 0.21 12.79 0.60
C GLY A 263 0.00 11.35 0.10
N SER A 264 1.07 10.57 0.15
CA SER A 264 1.12 9.20 -0.38
C SER A 264 0.04 8.29 0.23
N LEU A 265 -0.62 7.51 -0.64
CA LEU A 265 -1.53 6.43 -0.27
C LEU A 265 -0.82 5.06 -0.20
N ARG A 266 0.47 4.96 -0.54
CA ARG A 266 1.23 3.71 -0.38
C ARG A 266 1.12 3.09 1.00
N PRO A 267 1.14 3.85 2.12
CA PRO A 267 1.00 3.24 3.44
C PRO A 267 -0.37 2.58 3.66
N VAL A 268 -1.42 2.99 2.94
CA VAL A 268 -2.73 2.33 2.98
C VAL A 268 -2.65 0.95 2.32
N PHE A 269 -2.01 0.84 1.15
CA PHE A 269 -1.76 -0.46 0.51
C PHE A 269 -0.83 -1.34 1.34
N ALA A 270 0.25 -0.78 1.89
CA ALA A 270 1.15 -1.53 2.77
C ALA A 270 0.42 -2.05 4.04
N ALA A 271 -0.55 -1.29 4.55
CA ALA A 271 -1.40 -1.74 5.65
C ALA A 271 -2.33 -2.88 5.21
N LEU A 272 -2.85 -2.89 3.98
CA LEU A 272 -3.61 -4.02 3.44
C LEU A 272 -2.75 -5.27 3.31
N ASP A 273 -1.55 -5.15 2.72
CA ASP A 273 -0.58 -6.23 2.58
C ASP A 273 -0.22 -6.86 3.95
N ALA A 274 -0.25 -6.05 5.03
CA ALA A 274 0.05 -6.49 6.39
C ALA A 274 -1.15 -7.06 7.17
N CYS A 275 -2.39 -6.80 6.73
CA CYS A 275 -3.60 -7.29 7.39
C CYS A 275 -4.00 -8.69 6.91
N PRO A 276 -4.74 -9.47 7.73
CA PRO A 276 -5.32 -10.73 7.27
C PRO A 276 -6.23 -10.53 6.03
N PRO A 277 -6.28 -11.51 5.11
CA PRO A 277 -7.25 -11.50 4.02
C PRO A 277 -8.67 -11.34 4.57
N GLY A 278 -9.46 -10.47 3.94
CA GLY A 278 -10.83 -10.17 4.40
C GLY A 278 -10.97 -8.89 5.23
N THR A 279 -9.88 -8.26 5.67
CA THR A 279 -9.91 -6.96 6.37
C THR A 279 -10.36 -5.81 5.47
N ILE A 280 -11.12 -4.87 6.05
CA ILE A 280 -11.44 -3.57 5.48
C ILE A 280 -10.87 -2.48 6.40
N LEU A 281 -9.94 -1.68 5.88
CA LEU A 281 -9.40 -0.49 6.52
C LEU A 281 -10.38 0.67 6.32
N ALA A 282 -10.74 1.40 7.38
CA ALA A 282 -11.53 2.61 7.29
C ALA A 282 -11.25 3.55 8.47
N CYS A 283 -11.48 4.84 8.30
CA CYS A 283 -11.30 5.82 9.38
C CYS A 283 -12.57 5.97 10.23
N ARG A 284 -12.37 6.13 11.54
CA ARG A 284 -13.46 6.37 12.49
C ARG A 284 -14.30 7.59 12.11
N GLU A 285 -15.61 7.48 12.33
CA GLU A 285 -16.56 8.58 12.16
C GLU A 285 -16.24 9.71 13.15
N ALA A 286 -16.02 10.91 12.62
CA ALA A 286 -15.53 12.05 13.37
C ALA A 286 -16.61 13.09 13.68
N ASN A 287 -17.88 12.83 13.36
CA ASN A 287 -19.00 13.61 13.86
C ASN A 287 -18.85 13.80 15.38
N ASN A 288 -19.13 15.00 15.89
CA ASN A 288 -18.82 15.51 17.24
C ASN A 288 -19.45 14.76 18.44
N PHE A 289 -19.87 13.51 18.24
CA PHE A 289 -20.66 12.71 19.16
C PHE A 289 -19.91 11.53 19.79
N ALA A 290 -18.60 11.37 19.55
CA ALA A 290 -17.73 10.35 20.17
C ALA A 290 -18.44 9.01 20.44
N PHE A 291 -18.60 8.20 19.39
CA PHE A 291 -19.42 6.99 19.46
C PHE A 291 -18.72 5.86 20.21
N ASN A 292 -19.43 5.26 21.17
CA ASN A 292 -18.96 4.11 21.92
C ASN A 292 -19.13 2.80 21.15
N ASN A 293 -20.20 2.70 20.38
CA ASN A 293 -20.57 1.51 19.60
C ASN A 293 -21.58 1.85 18.50
N LEU A 294 -21.93 0.85 17.70
CA LEU A 294 -22.81 1.00 16.56
C LEU A 294 -24.27 1.31 16.94
N ASP A 295 -24.77 0.86 18.09
CA ASP A 295 -26.11 1.22 18.60
C ASP A 295 -26.19 2.73 18.93
N HIS A 296 -25.14 3.28 19.56
CA HIS A 296 -25.05 4.72 19.80
C HIS A 296 -24.98 5.49 18.46
N ALA A 297 -24.17 5.03 17.50
CA ALA A 297 -24.07 5.66 16.19
C ALA A 297 -25.40 5.63 15.41
N LEU A 298 -26.11 4.49 15.43
CA LEU A 298 -27.44 4.32 14.81
C LEU A 298 -28.42 5.42 15.25
N CYS A 299 -28.52 5.64 16.55
CA CYS A 299 -29.47 6.58 17.13
C CYS A 299 -29.01 8.04 16.92
N SER A 300 -27.72 8.33 17.13
CA SER A 300 -27.20 9.69 17.15
C SER A 300 -26.88 10.28 15.77
N VAL A 301 -26.49 9.44 14.78
CA VAL A 301 -26.06 9.90 13.44
C VAL A 301 -27.06 9.56 12.36
N TYR A 302 -27.65 8.38 12.43
CA TYR A 302 -28.44 7.82 11.34
C TYR A 302 -29.95 7.86 11.60
N GLY A 303 -30.36 8.42 12.75
CA GLY A 303 -31.76 8.63 13.11
C GLY A 303 -32.58 7.34 13.20
N GLY A 304 -31.93 6.22 13.51
CA GLY A 304 -32.57 4.93 13.71
C GLY A 304 -32.90 4.65 15.18
N GLN A 305 -33.35 3.43 15.43
CA GLN A 305 -33.68 2.91 16.76
C GLN A 305 -33.12 1.50 16.91
N SER A 306 -32.86 1.03 18.13
CA SER A 306 -32.27 -0.31 18.36
C SER A 306 -33.07 -1.47 17.72
N GLY A 307 -34.38 -1.30 17.49
CA GLY A 307 -35.20 -2.27 16.74
C GLY A 307 -34.80 -2.44 15.27
N ASP A 308 -34.09 -1.47 14.68
CA ASP A 308 -33.68 -1.51 13.29
C ASP A 308 -32.64 -2.61 13.01
N PHE A 309 -31.82 -3.00 13.98
CA PHE A 309 -30.93 -4.15 13.83
C PHE A 309 -31.72 -5.42 13.47
N ALA A 310 -32.81 -5.69 14.18
CA ALA A 310 -33.67 -6.84 13.89
C ALA A 310 -34.40 -6.71 12.55
N ARG A 311 -34.83 -5.49 12.18
CA ARG A 311 -35.48 -5.22 10.89
C ARG A 311 -34.54 -5.47 9.70
N LEU A 312 -33.27 -5.07 9.82
CA LEU A 312 -32.25 -5.21 8.78
C LEU A 312 -31.71 -6.64 8.69
N LEU A 313 -31.38 -7.24 9.84
CA LEU A 313 -30.63 -8.50 9.92
C LEU A 313 -31.54 -9.73 10.03
N GLY A 314 -32.78 -9.56 10.51
CA GLY A 314 -33.67 -10.64 10.93
C GLY A 314 -33.23 -11.34 12.23
N ALA A 315 -31.94 -11.66 12.36
CA ALA A 315 -31.32 -12.23 13.55
C ALA A 315 -30.10 -11.40 13.97
N VAL A 316 -30.17 -10.78 15.14
CA VAL A 316 -29.10 -9.94 15.71
C VAL A 316 -28.08 -10.80 16.44
N ASN A 317 -26.79 -10.53 16.26
CA ASN A 317 -25.67 -11.23 16.87
C ASN A 317 -24.65 -10.26 17.48
N GLY A 318 -25.14 -9.30 18.26
CA GLY A 318 -24.28 -8.36 19.01
C GLY A 318 -23.70 -7.20 18.21
N GLU A 319 -24.16 -6.96 16.97
CA GLU A 319 -23.62 -5.89 16.11
C GLU A 319 -23.75 -4.51 16.73
N GLY A 320 -24.79 -4.27 17.53
CA GLY A 320 -24.97 -3.00 18.23
C GLY A 320 -23.81 -2.66 19.19
N ALA A 321 -23.12 -3.67 19.73
CA ALA A 321 -21.96 -3.47 20.61
C ALA A 321 -20.64 -3.24 19.84
N TYR A 322 -20.66 -3.29 18.50
CA TYR A 322 -19.46 -3.13 17.69
C TYR A 322 -18.84 -1.74 17.89
N PRO A 323 -17.57 -1.62 18.29
CA PRO A 323 -17.00 -0.37 18.82
C PRO A 323 -16.50 0.61 17.74
N LEU A 324 -16.39 0.16 16.49
CA LEU A 324 -15.78 0.93 15.42
C LEU A 324 -16.86 1.41 14.44
N ALA A 325 -17.42 2.59 14.72
CA ALA A 325 -18.21 3.33 13.74
C ALA A 325 -17.27 4.13 12.82
N VAL A 326 -17.38 3.95 11.52
CA VAL A 326 -16.50 4.54 10.49
C VAL A 326 -17.28 5.41 9.51
N ASN A 327 -16.56 6.33 8.87
CA ASN A 327 -17.02 7.05 7.70
C ASN A 327 -16.66 6.25 6.42
N ASP A 328 -17.58 6.19 5.46
CA ASP A 328 -17.41 5.40 4.22
C ASP A 328 -16.74 6.19 3.08
N GLY A 329 -16.27 7.41 3.34
CA GLY A 329 -15.66 8.22 2.30
C GLY A 329 -14.27 7.74 1.87
N ILE A 330 -13.54 7.07 2.77
CA ILE A 330 -12.37 6.27 2.39
C ILE A 330 -12.44 4.93 3.10
N PHE A 331 -12.30 3.88 2.31
CA PHE A 331 -12.06 2.54 2.82
C PHE A 331 -11.18 1.78 1.86
N ALA A 332 -10.41 0.83 2.37
CA ALA A 332 -9.52 0.01 1.58
C ALA A 332 -9.70 -1.47 1.95
N GLY A 333 -9.58 -2.37 0.98
CA GLY A 333 -9.75 -3.80 1.25
C GLY A 333 -9.25 -4.66 0.10
N SER A 334 -8.97 -5.92 0.41
CA SER A 334 -8.72 -6.93 -0.61
C SER A 334 -9.99 -7.22 -1.41
N ARG A 335 -9.81 -7.80 -2.60
CA ARG A 335 -10.90 -8.36 -3.41
C ARG A 335 -11.82 -9.27 -2.61
N HIS A 336 -11.22 -10.12 -1.78
CA HIS A 336 -11.93 -11.05 -0.91
C HIS A 336 -12.85 -10.30 0.06
N ALA A 337 -12.35 -9.23 0.68
CA ALA A 337 -13.08 -8.41 1.65
C ALA A 337 -14.27 -7.68 1.01
N LEU A 338 -14.07 -7.05 -0.15
CA LEU A 338 -15.13 -6.30 -0.83
C LEU A 338 -16.21 -7.23 -1.42
N LEU A 339 -15.85 -8.42 -1.92
CA LEU A 339 -16.84 -9.42 -2.33
C LEU A 339 -17.70 -9.90 -1.16
N ALA A 340 -17.11 -10.09 0.03
CA ALA A 340 -17.82 -10.49 1.23
C ALA A 340 -18.77 -9.38 1.71
N LEU A 341 -18.30 -8.14 1.70
CA LEU A 341 -19.10 -6.95 2.04
C LEU A 341 -20.34 -6.83 1.15
N ASP A 342 -20.13 -6.80 -0.17
CA ASP A 342 -21.22 -6.71 -1.15
C ASP A 342 -22.18 -7.90 -1.02
N GLY A 343 -21.64 -9.12 -0.94
CA GLY A 343 -22.44 -10.34 -0.82
C GLY A 343 -23.35 -10.31 0.40
N LEU A 344 -22.82 -9.92 1.56
CA LEU A 344 -23.59 -9.82 2.80
C LEU A 344 -24.69 -8.76 2.71
N ILE A 345 -24.40 -7.56 2.19
CA ILE A 345 -25.41 -6.49 2.09
C ILE A 345 -26.59 -6.92 1.20
N ARG A 346 -26.32 -7.68 0.12
CA ARG A 346 -27.37 -8.24 -0.75
C ARG A 346 -28.31 -9.22 -0.02
N GLU A 347 -27.88 -9.82 1.09
CA GLU A 347 -28.74 -10.70 1.90
C GLU A 347 -29.74 -9.95 2.78
N TRP A 348 -29.67 -8.62 2.84
CA TRP A 348 -30.55 -7.77 3.64
C TRP A 348 -31.60 -7.07 2.77
N PRO A 349 -32.69 -7.76 2.39
CA PRO A 349 -33.68 -7.22 1.44
C PRO A 349 -34.38 -5.95 1.93
N HIS A 350 -34.36 -5.69 3.23
CA HIS A 350 -34.95 -4.49 3.84
C HIS A 350 -33.98 -3.30 3.91
N ALA A 351 -32.68 -3.49 3.66
CA ALA A 351 -31.69 -2.42 3.76
C ALA A 351 -31.94 -1.27 2.77
N PRO A 352 -32.26 -1.49 1.48
CA PRO A 352 -32.59 -0.40 0.56
C PRO A 352 -33.78 0.45 1.04
N ALA A 353 -34.87 -0.22 1.44
CA ALA A 353 -36.07 0.45 1.94
C ALA A 353 -35.78 1.23 3.24
N TRP A 354 -35.02 0.63 4.16
CA TRP A 354 -34.62 1.29 5.40
C TRP A 354 -33.82 2.56 5.13
N VAL A 355 -32.85 2.53 4.21
CA VAL A 355 -32.09 3.73 3.82
C VAL A 355 -33.01 4.86 3.35
N ASP A 356 -34.04 4.53 2.57
CA ASP A 356 -34.97 5.52 1.99
C ASP A 356 -36.03 6.07 2.96
N GLU A 357 -36.22 5.46 4.14
CA GLU A 357 -37.21 5.89 5.15
C GLU A 357 -36.98 7.32 5.69
N ARG A 358 -35.72 7.79 5.70
CA ARG A 358 -35.32 9.10 6.23
C ARG A 358 -34.62 9.93 5.17
N ARG A 359 -35.40 10.64 4.37
CA ARG A 359 -34.87 11.50 3.28
C ARG A 359 -34.09 12.71 3.80
N ASP A 360 -34.28 13.08 5.05
CA ASP A 360 -33.54 14.13 5.75
C ASP A 360 -32.13 13.69 6.17
N ILE A 361 -31.86 12.37 6.23
CA ILE A 361 -30.56 11.78 6.59
C ILE A 361 -30.05 10.97 5.40
N TRP A 362 -29.41 11.65 4.45
CA TRP A 362 -29.07 11.10 3.13
C TRP A 362 -27.78 10.27 3.10
N TRP A 363 -27.16 9.99 4.25
CA TRP A 363 -25.93 9.17 4.40
C TRP A 363 -26.18 7.83 5.12
N ARG A 364 -27.42 7.32 5.11
CA ARG A 364 -27.78 6.06 5.80
C ARG A 364 -27.18 4.80 5.18
N ASN A 365 -26.67 4.86 3.94
CA ASN A 365 -25.84 3.80 3.36
C ASN A 365 -24.57 3.51 4.18
N GLN A 366 -24.00 4.54 4.82
CA GLN A 366 -22.82 4.40 5.67
C GLN A 366 -23.15 3.55 6.91
N PHE A 367 -24.37 3.62 7.45
CA PHE A 367 -24.78 2.71 8.53
C PHE A 367 -24.84 1.26 8.07
N VAL A 368 -25.38 1.00 6.88
CA VAL A 368 -25.42 -0.37 6.33
C VAL A 368 -24.00 -0.92 6.11
N PHE A 369 -23.07 -0.07 5.65
CA PHE A 369 -21.65 -0.43 5.58
C PHE A 369 -21.07 -0.78 6.95
N ASN A 370 -21.26 0.07 7.96
CA ASN A 370 -20.83 -0.21 9.33
C ASN A 370 -21.44 -1.51 9.90
N LEU A 371 -22.72 -1.75 9.63
CA LEU A 371 -23.42 -2.97 10.04
C LEU A 371 -22.79 -4.21 9.39
N ALA A 372 -22.38 -4.11 8.14
CA ALA A 372 -21.67 -5.18 7.43
C ALA A 372 -20.28 -5.43 8.01
N LEU A 373 -19.51 -4.37 8.34
CA LEU A 373 -18.23 -4.53 9.04
C LEU A 373 -18.40 -5.21 10.41
N ALA A 374 -19.45 -4.83 11.15
CA ALA A 374 -19.77 -5.42 12.44
C ALA A 374 -20.10 -6.90 12.33
N ARG A 375 -20.93 -7.29 11.35
CA ARG A 375 -21.34 -8.68 11.10
C ARG A 375 -20.19 -9.56 10.60
N LEU A 376 -19.30 -8.99 9.78
CA LEU A 376 -18.13 -9.70 9.23
C LEU A 376 -16.93 -9.68 10.18
N HIS A 377 -16.96 -8.87 11.24
CA HIS A 377 -15.83 -8.62 12.14
C HIS A 377 -14.53 -8.24 11.39
N CYS A 378 -14.66 -7.46 10.33
CA CYS A 378 -13.55 -7.21 9.39
C CYS A 378 -13.00 -5.78 9.39
N GLY A 379 -13.62 -4.86 10.14
CA GLY A 379 -13.19 -3.47 10.17
C GLY A 379 -11.92 -3.26 11.00
N VAL A 380 -10.93 -2.60 10.41
CA VAL A 380 -9.70 -2.16 11.08
C VAL A 380 -9.54 -0.66 10.92
N GLU A 381 -9.24 0.02 12.02
CA GLU A 381 -9.14 1.48 12.05
C GLU A 381 -7.87 1.95 11.33
N LEU A 382 -8.07 2.76 10.28
CA LEU A 382 -7.00 3.46 9.57
C LEU A 382 -6.63 4.77 10.28
N ASP A 383 -5.37 5.19 10.19
CA ASP A 383 -4.91 6.44 10.79
C ASP A 383 -5.81 7.63 10.33
N PRO A 384 -6.32 8.45 11.26
CA PRO A 384 -7.30 9.50 10.96
C PRO A 384 -6.77 10.60 10.03
N THR A 385 -5.45 10.72 9.83
CA THR A 385 -4.89 11.66 8.85
C THR A 385 -5.26 11.31 7.41
N TYR A 386 -5.71 10.08 7.13
CA TYR A 386 -6.24 9.65 5.82
C TYR A 386 -7.74 9.92 5.63
N ASN A 387 -8.44 10.52 6.61
CA ASN A 387 -9.82 10.95 6.45
C ASN A 387 -10.14 12.08 7.44
N VAL A 388 -9.54 13.26 7.23
CA VAL A 388 -9.87 14.42 8.05
C VAL A 388 -11.21 14.98 7.56
N GLN A 389 -12.27 14.73 8.33
CA GLN A 389 -13.67 15.00 7.97
C GLN A 389 -14.03 16.46 8.29
N LEU A 390 -14.01 17.30 7.26
CA LEU A 390 -14.15 18.74 7.40
C LEU A 390 -15.56 19.20 7.82
N ASN A 391 -16.55 18.31 7.79
CA ASN A 391 -17.88 18.59 8.36
C ASN A 391 -17.80 18.96 9.85
N SER A 392 -16.97 18.25 10.62
CA SER A 392 -16.85 18.41 12.07
C SER A 392 -15.46 18.83 12.53
N GLN A 393 -14.46 18.75 11.65
CA GLN A 393 -13.06 19.03 11.96
C GLN A 393 -12.56 20.26 11.19
N ASP A 394 -11.55 20.91 11.76
CA ASP A 394 -10.84 22.02 11.15
C ASP A 394 -9.36 21.67 11.01
N VAL A 395 -8.73 22.26 10.00
CA VAL A 395 -7.31 22.12 9.68
C VAL A 395 -6.66 23.49 9.51
N GLU A 396 -5.35 23.52 9.69
CA GLU A 396 -4.51 24.65 9.31
C GLU A 396 -4.02 24.41 7.88
N MET A 397 -4.56 25.17 6.93
CA MET A 397 -4.16 25.10 5.53
C MET A 397 -2.83 25.84 5.31
N SER A 398 -1.98 25.27 4.45
CA SER A 398 -0.73 25.90 4.01
C SER A 398 -0.62 25.82 2.50
N LEU A 399 -0.29 26.94 1.84
CA LEU A 399 0.04 26.98 0.42
C LEU A 399 1.48 27.46 0.30
N ALA A 400 2.39 26.56 -0.08
CA ALA A 400 3.81 26.88 -0.24
C ALA A 400 4.31 26.33 -1.57
N GLY A 401 4.94 27.18 -2.39
CA GLY A 401 5.50 26.77 -3.69
C GLY A 401 4.47 26.17 -4.66
N GLY A 402 3.20 26.60 -4.59
CA GLY A 402 2.12 26.05 -5.41
C GLY A 402 1.58 24.69 -4.93
N ARG A 403 2.05 24.16 -3.80
CA ARG A 403 1.54 22.92 -3.19
C ARG A 403 0.61 23.23 -2.03
N ILE A 404 -0.53 22.56 -2.02
CA ILE A 404 -1.47 22.57 -0.90
C ILE A 404 -0.99 21.55 0.13
N GLY A 405 -0.94 21.99 1.38
CA GLY A 405 -0.76 21.14 2.55
C GLY A 405 -1.79 21.50 3.61
N ALA A 406 -1.99 20.59 4.56
CA ALA A 406 -2.84 20.84 5.71
C ALA A 406 -2.27 20.14 6.94
N SER A 407 -2.41 20.79 8.10
CA SER A 407 -2.09 20.24 9.41
C SER A 407 -3.37 20.05 10.22
N TRP A 408 -3.56 18.87 10.78
CA TRP A 408 -4.66 18.52 11.66
C TRP A 408 -4.08 18.05 13.00
N ARG A 409 -4.38 18.78 14.08
CA ARG A 409 -3.86 18.49 15.44
C ARG A 409 -2.33 18.34 15.48
N GLY A 410 -1.63 19.23 14.77
CA GLY A 410 -0.16 19.24 14.68
C GLY A 410 0.44 18.13 13.82
N ARG A 411 -0.38 17.32 13.14
CA ARG A 411 0.05 16.25 12.23
C ARG A 411 -0.30 16.63 10.80
N ARG A 412 0.57 16.32 9.84
CA ARG A 412 0.27 16.51 8.40
C ARG A 412 -0.93 15.64 8.01
N ALA A 413 -2.00 16.27 7.52
CA ALA A 413 -3.13 15.56 6.93
C ALA A 413 -2.69 14.92 5.60
N ARG A 414 -3.15 13.69 5.35
CA ARG A 414 -2.87 12.93 4.13
C ARG A 414 -4.03 13.01 3.15
N VAL A 415 -5.27 13.00 3.64
CA VAL A 415 -6.46 13.21 2.83
C VAL A 415 -7.43 14.09 3.60
N LEU A 416 -7.90 15.15 2.94
CA LEU A 416 -8.99 15.97 3.43
C LEU A 416 -10.29 15.48 2.82
N HIS A 417 -11.32 15.37 3.63
CA HIS A 417 -12.65 14.98 3.19
C HIS A 417 -13.60 16.15 3.36
N PHE A 418 -14.02 16.74 2.25
CA PHE A 418 -14.97 17.85 2.23
C PHE A 418 -16.40 17.31 2.40
N ASN A 419 -16.68 16.50 3.41
CA ASN A 419 -18.04 15.99 3.63
C ASN A 419 -18.99 17.06 4.18
N GLY A 420 -20.29 16.90 3.91
CA GLY A 420 -21.35 17.71 4.53
C GLY A 420 -21.15 19.23 4.36
N LEU A 421 -21.21 19.97 5.47
CA LEU A 421 -20.95 21.41 5.50
C LEU A 421 -19.47 21.75 5.29
N GLY A 422 -18.58 20.78 5.47
CA GLY A 422 -17.15 20.88 5.19
C GLY A 422 -16.86 21.26 3.73
N ARG A 423 -17.79 20.96 2.80
CA ARG A 423 -17.73 21.43 1.40
C ARG A 423 -17.51 22.93 1.27
N HIS A 424 -18.03 23.73 2.19
CA HIS A 424 -17.94 25.19 2.10
C HIS A 424 -16.73 25.77 2.84
N LYS A 425 -15.90 24.92 3.49
CA LYS A 425 -14.65 25.35 4.13
C LYS A 425 -13.51 25.41 3.11
N TYR A 426 -12.54 26.28 3.37
CA TYR A 426 -11.28 26.39 2.62
C TYR A 426 -11.48 26.49 1.10
N ILE A 427 -12.38 27.37 0.66
CA ILE A 427 -12.78 27.50 -0.75
C ILE A 427 -11.60 27.80 -1.68
N GLU A 428 -10.54 28.42 -1.13
CA GLU A 428 -9.26 28.66 -1.80
C GLU A 428 -8.51 27.40 -2.24
N SER A 429 -8.87 26.23 -1.69
CA SER A 429 -8.29 24.94 -2.07
C SER A 429 -9.06 24.23 -3.20
N ARG A 430 -10.22 24.77 -3.60
CA ARG A 430 -11.01 24.25 -4.73
C ARG A 430 -10.49 24.74 -6.07
N GLY A 431 -10.68 23.90 -7.08
CA GLY A 431 -10.29 24.12 -8.46
C GLY A 431 -8.78 24.14 -8.67
N VAL A 432 -7.97 23.86 -7.66
CA VAL A 432 -6.50 23.97 -7.78
C VAL A 432 -5.96 22.99 -8.81
N PHE A 433 -6.52 21.79 -8.90
CA PHE A 433 -6.16 20.83 -9.93
C PHE A 433 -7.14 20.87 -11.10
N ALA A 434 -8.43 21.17 -10.85
CA ALA A 434 -9.42 21.30 -11.93
C ALA A 434 -9.06 22.38 -12.95
N ASN A 435 -8.49 23.51 -12.51
CA ASN A 435 -8.07 24.61 -13.37
C ASN A 435 -6.77 24.34 -14.14
N THR A 436 -6.12 23.19 -13.93
CA THR A 436 -4.92 22.78 -14.69
C THR A 436 -5.33 21.98 -15.92
N ARG A 437 -4.80 22.36 -17.09
CA ARG A 437 -5.15 21.72 -18.37
C ARG A 437 -4.63 20.29 -18.47
N GLU A 438 -3.38 20.10 -18.06
CA GLU A 438 -2.72 18.79 -18.02
C GLU A 438 -2.59 18.37 -16.55
N PRO A 439 -2.75 17.06 -16.24
CA PRO A 439 -2.48 16.56 -14.89
C PRO A 439 -1.11 17.02 -14.43
N LEU A 440 -1.06 17.57 -13.23
CA LEU A 440 0.20 17.73 -12.53
C LEU A 440 0.70 16.31 -12.22
N THR A 441 1.61 15.79 -13.04
CA THR A 441 2.29 14.52 -12.78
C THR A 441 3.25 14.71 -11.61
N GLY A 442 2.69 14.88 -10.41
CA GLY A 442 3.42 14.89 -9.17
C GLY A 442 3.70 13.45 -8.80
N ARG A 443 4.93 13.01 -8.96
CA ARG A 443 5.42 11.88 -8.16
C ARG A 443 5.32 12.37 -6.72
N GLY A 444 4.39 11.85 -5.92
CA GLY A 444 4.15 12.30 -4.54
C GLY A 444 5.48 12.38 -3.78
N ASP A 445 5.74 13.50 -3.09
CA ASP A 445 7.04 13.85 -2.49
C ASP A 445 8.25 13.25 -3.27
N GLY A 446 8.23 13.40 -4.60
CA GLY A 446 9.03 12.62 -5.54
C GLY A 446 10.46 12.43 -5.06
N ASP A 447 11.06 11.30 -5.43
CA ASP A 447 12.44 10.97 -5.06
C ASP A 447 13.46 12.04 -5.45
N SER A 448 13.06 13.15 -6.08
CA SER A 448 13.88 14.32 -6.38
C SER A 448 14.95 14.04 -7.44
N TYR A 449 15.10 12.78 -7.84
CA TYR A 449 16.04 12.35 -8.86
C TYR A 449 15.68 12.91 -10.24
N ALA A 450 14.39 12.93 -10.59
CA ALA A 450 13.93 13.50 -11.86
C ALA A 450 14.25 15.00 -11.99
N ALA A 451 14.10 15.77 -10.91
CA ALA A 451 14.40 17.19 -10.90
C ALA A 451 15.92 17.46 -10.95
N PHE A 452 16.73 16.60 -10.32
CA PHE A 452 18.18 16.61 -10.53
C PHE A 452 18.54 16.35 -12.00
N LEU A 453 17.96 15.33 -12.63
CA LEU A 453 18.22 15.02 -14.05
C LEU A 453 17.80 16.17 -14.98
N GLU A 454 16.74 16.91 -14.66
CA GLU A 454 16.32 18.08 -15.41
C GLU A 454 17.34 19.22 -15.32
N ALA A 455 17.78 19.56 -14.10
CA ALA A 455 18.83 20.55 -13.88
C ALA A 455 20.15 20.16 -14.58
N LEU A 456 20.52 18.87 -14.51
CA LEU A 456 21.71 18.34 -15.15
C LEU A 456 21.63 18.43 -16.68
N ARG A 457 20.48 18.10 -17.28
CA ARG A 457 20.27 18.23 -18.73
C ARG A 457 20.35 19.69 -19.18
N ALA A 458 19.77 20.61 -18.41
CA ALA A 458 19.85 22.03 -18.71
C ALA A 458 21.30 22.55 -18.65
N TRP A 459 22.05 22.11 -17.65
CA TRP A 459 23.46 22.42 -17.49
C TRP A 459 24.32 21.82 -18.62
N ALA A 460 24.12 20.55 -18.95
CA ALA A 460 24.81 19.87 -20.05
C ALA A 460 24.49 20.49 -21.41
N GLY A 461 23.26 20.98 -21.62
CA GLY A 461 22.87 21.71 -22.81
C GLY A 461 23.62 23.04 -22.99
N ARG A 462 24.10 23.65 -21.91
CA ARG A 462 24.88 24.91 -21.94
C ARG A 462 26.38 24.67 -22.06
N PHE A 463 26.91 23.71 -21.30
CA PHE A 463 28.36 23.49 -21.18
C PHE A 463 28.90 22.36 -22.08
N GLY A 464 28.00 21.62 -22.74
CA GLY A 464 28.35 20.47 -23.56
C GLY A 464 28.52 19.19 -22.76
N LEU A 465 28.52 18.06 -23.46
CA LEU A 465 28.68 16.74 -22.84
C LEU A 465 30.13 16.48 -22.38
N ASP A 466 31.13 17.12 -23.00
CA ASP A 466 32.53 17.05 -22.57
C ASP A 466 32.72 17.66 -21.17
N ALA A 467 31.95 18.69 -20.84
CA ALA A 467 31.94 19.29 -19.50
C ALA A 467 31.39 18.33 -18.43
N LEU A 468 30.36 17.57 -18.77
CA LEU A 468 29.78 16.54 -17.91
C LEU A 468 30.76 15.37 -17.75
N ALA A 469 31.34 14.91 -18.86
CA ALA A 469 32.33 13.84 -18.85
C ALA A 469 33.56 14.22 -18.00
N TRP A 470 34.07 15.43 -18.13
CA TRP A 470 35.19 15.88 -17.29
C TRP A 470 34.80 16.00 -15.82
N SER A 471 33.61 16.53 -15.53
CA SER A 471 33.17 16.75 -14.14
C SER A 471 32.95 15.45 -13.36
N PHE A 472 32.75 14.33 -14.04
CA PHE A 472 32.34 13.09 -13.40
C PHE A 472 33.23 11.89 -13.74
N TYR A 473 33.91 11.91 -14.88
CA TYR A 473 34.84 10.86 -15.32
C TYR A 473 36.29 11.33 -15.39
N GLY A 474 36.56 12.61 -15.14
CA GLY A 474 37.91 13.18 -15.26
C GLY A 474 38.48 13.16 -16.68
N THR A 475 37.70 12.78 -17.69
CA THR A 475 38.11 12.70 -19.10
C THR A 475 37.62 13.90 -19.90
N ALA A 476 38.42 14.34 -20.88
CA ALA A 476 38.08 15.46 -21.76
C ALA A 476 37.35 15.04 -23.05
N ASP A 477 37.02 13.75 -23.20
CA ASP A 477 36.39 13.17 -24.39
C ASP A 477 35.02 12.56 -24.04
N ALA A 478 33.92 13.15 -24.53
CA ALA A 478 32.58 12.59 -24.37
C ALA A 478 32.27 11.38 -25.27
N LEU A 479 33.21 10.89 -26.09
CA LEU A 479 33.02 9.70 -26.92
C LEU A 479 33.16 8.40 -26.13
N SER A 480 34.04 8.35 -25.12
CA SER A 480 34.23 7.15 -24.27
C SER A 480 33.26 7.07 -23.09
N ALA A 481 32.57 8.17 -22.79
CA ALA A 481 31.57 8.26 -21.74
C ALA A 481 30.15 8.13 -22.32
N ARG A 482 29.31 7.22 -21.79
CA ARG A 482 27.87 7.13 -22.15
C ARG A 482 27.03 8.30 -21.58
N VAL A 483 27.44 9.54 -21.85
CA VAL A 483 26.75 10.77 -21.41
C VAL A 483 25.64 11.22 -22.36
N ARG A 484 25.50 10.59 -23.53
CA ARG A 484 24.53 10.98 -24.58
C ARG A 484 23.08 10.58 -24.29
N ASP A 485 22.85 9.63 -23.38
CA ASP A 485 21.51 9.21 -22.97
C ASP A 485 21.38 9.20 -21.44
N PRO A 486 20.61 10.12 -20.83
CA PRO A 486 20.40 10.18 -19.38
C PRO A 486 19.71 8.93 -18.79
N SER A 487 19.04 8.11 -19.61
CA SER A 487 18.52 6.80 -19.19
C SER A 487 19.63 5.73 -19.06
N THR A 488 20.85 6.05 -19.49
CA THR A 488 22.07 5.24 -19.40
C THR A 488 23.08 5.76 -18.37
N LEU A 489 22.62 6.46 -17.32
CA LEU A 489 23.42 6.85 -16.16
C LEU A 489 23.19 5.94 -14.92
N PRO A 490 23.41 4.60 -14.97
CA PRO A 490 23.21 3.70 -13.84
C PRO A 490 23.86 4.17 -12.55
N LEU A 491 25.02 4.83 -12.65
CA LEU A 491 25.80 5.20 -11.48
C LEU A 491 25.17 6.31 -10.64
N PHE A 492 24.61 7.36 -11.26
CA PHE A 492 23.89 8.39 -10.49
C PHE A 492 22.60 7.85 -9.87
N ALA A 493 21.88 6.99 -10.60
CA ALA A 493 20.69 6.34 -10.06
C ALA A 493 21.08 5.43 -8.89
N LEU A 494 22.17 4.67 -9.03
CA LEU A 494 22.72 3.83 -7.98
C LEU A 494 23.13 4.66 -6.76
N LEU A 495 23.89 5.74 -6.93
CA LEU A 495 24.27 6.65 -5.84
C LEU A 495 23.03 7.21 -5.15
N HIS A 496 22.08 7.73 -5.93
CA HIS A 496 20.82 8.26 -5.42
C HIS A 496 20.06 7.22 -4.58
N TYR A 497 19.81 6.02 -5.13
CA TYR A 497 19.01 5.01 -4.47
C TYR A 497 19.75 4.27 -3.35
N LEU A 498 21.08 4.14 -3.38
CA LEU A 498 21.86 3.61 -2.25
C LEU A 498 21.72 4.53 -1.03
N ILE A 499 21.93 5.83 -1.22
CA ILE A 499 21.80 6.83 -0.15
C ILE A 499 20.36 6.89 0.36
N ARG A 500 19.38 6.93 -0.57
CA ARG A 500 17.95 7.00 -0.22
C ARG A 500 17.47 5.76 0.53
N ALA A 501 17.80 4.57 0.04
CA ALA A 501 17.33 3.31 0.62
C ALA A 501 17.97 2.99 1.97
N ASN A 502 19.17 3.51 2.23
CA ASN A 502 19.83 3.39 3.54
C ASN A 502 19.37 4.45 4.54
N GLY A 503 18.39 5.29 4.19
CA GLY A 503 17.80 6.27 5.11
C GLY A 503 18.77 7.38 5.52
N CYS A 504 19.80 7.65 4.72
CA CYS A 504 20.80 8.66 5.03
C CYS A 504 20.19 10.06 5.11
N VAL A 505 20.65 10.86 6.06
CA VAL A 505 20.25 12.25 6.28
C VAL A 505 21.46 13.18 6.14
N LYS A 506 22.65 12.77 6.59
CA LYS A 506 23.90 13.52 6.45
C LYS A 506 24.88 12.72 5.61
N VAL A 507 25.29 13.29 4.48
CA VAL A 507 26.22 12.64 3.55
C VAL A 507 27.46 13.51 3.40
N LEU A 508 28.62 12.89 3.45
CA LEU A 508 29.90 13.52 3.17
C LEU A 508 30.33 13.20 1.74
N GLU A 509 30.93 14.17 1.06
CA GLU A 509 31.55 13.97 -0.25
C GLU A 509 32.95 14.63 -0.28
N THR A 510 33.89 13.98 -0.97
CA THR A 510 35.19 14.56 -1.30
C THR A 510 35.33 14.66 -2.81
N GLY A 511 35.88 15.78 -3.33
CA GLY A 511 36.04 15.98 -4.77
C GLY A 511 34.82 16.59 -5.45
N THR A 512 34.34 17.75 -4.96
CA THR A 512 33.13 18.39 -5.49
C THR A 512 33.18 18.69 -6.99
N ALA A 513 34.34 19.07 -7.54
CA ALA A 513 34.51 19.49 -8.93
C ALA A 513 33.44 20.50 -9.39
N ARG A 514 32.69 20.21 -10.47
CA ARG A 514 31.58 21.08 -10.94
C ARG A 514 30.25 20.80 -10.23
N GLY A 515 30.25 19.97 -9.17
CA GLY A 515 29.13 19.80 -8.24
C GLY A 515 28.03 18.83 -8.68
N VAL A 516 28.26 17.99 -9.68
CA VAL A 516 27.25 17.07 -10.23
C VAL A 516 26.89 15.96 -9.25
N SER A 517 27.89 15.29 -8.68
CA SER A 517 27.70 14.24 -7.67
C SER A 517 27.07 14.79 -6.40
N ALA A 518 27.54 15.95 -5.90
CA ALA A 518 26.93 16.66 -4.77
C ALA A 518 25.44 16.93 -4.98
N ALA A 519 25.07 17.40 -6.17
CA ALA A 519 23.68 17.65 -6.56
C ALA A 519 22.86 16.35 -6.61
N CYS A 520 23.44 15.25 -7.09
CA CYS A 520 22.83 13.93 -7.06
C CYS A 520 22.57 13.45 -5.63
N LEU A 521 23.55 13.59 -4.73
CA LEU A 521 23.41 13.24 -3.31
C LEU A 521 22.36 14.12 -2.62
N ALA A 522 22.32 15.42 -2.93
CA ALA A 522 21.31 16.33 -2.41
C ALA A 522 19.90 15.91 -2.84
N SER A 523 19.73 15.43 -4.08
CA SER A 523 18.45 14.90 -4.53
C SER A 523 17.97 13.70 -3.69
N ALA A 524 18.86 12.85 -3.20
CA ALA A 524 18.49 11.71 -2.36
C ALA A 524 17.94 12.15 -1.00
N ILE A 525 18.47 13.23 -0.42
CA ILE A 525 18.18 13.62 0.97
C ILE A 525 17.30 14.87 1.12
N ALA A 526 17.01 15.61 0.05
CA ALA A 526 16.28 16.88 0.11
C ALA A 526 14.85 16.79 0.68
N HIS A 527 14.25 15.60 0.67
CA HIS A 527 12.97 15.32 1.33
C HIS A 527 13.03 15.43 2.87
N CYS A 528 14.23 15.32 3.45
CA CYS A 528 14.47 15.41 4.89
C CYS A 528 14.86 16.85 5.26
N PRO A 529 14.10 17.55 6.16
CA PRO A 529 14.44 18.91 6.58
C PRO A 529 15.83 19.05 7.22
N ALA A 530 16.31 17.97 7.86
CA ALA A 530 17.66 17.89 8.44
C ALA A 530 18.74 17.43 7.45
N GLY A 531 18.37 17.20 6.18
CA GLY A 531 19.23 16.68 5.13
C GLY A 531 20.41 17.60 4.84
N ARG A 532 21.64 17.07 4.85
CA ARG A 532 22.87 17.83 4.55
C ARG A 532 23.87 17.00 3.73
N VAL A 533 24.36 17.58 2.65
CA VAL A 533 25.53 17.10 1.90
C VAL A 533 26.69 18.05 2.22
N VAL A 534 27.69 17.57 2.94
CA VAL A 534 28.93 18.33 3.19
C VAL A 534 29.95 17.89 2.15
N THR A 535 30.44 18.82 1.35
CA THR A 535 31.36 18.52 0.24
C THR A 535 32.58 19.43 0.21
N PHE A 536 33.74 18.87 -0.13
CA PHE A 536 35.04 19.54 -0.11
C PHE A 536 35.70 19.59 -1.49
N ASP A 537 36.16 20.77 -1.88
CA ASP A 537 37.07 20.98 -3.01
C ASP A 537 37.85 22.29 -2.82
N PRO A 538 39.19 22.30 -2.97
CA PRO A 538 39.97 23.52 -2.81
C PRO A 538 39.73 24.55 -3.94
N VAL A 539 39.19 24.11 -5.07
CA VAL A 539 38.98 24.93 -6.26
C VAL A 539 37.53 25.39 -6.34
N ASP A 540 37.34 26.70 -6.46
CA ASP A 540 36.05 27.26 -6.81
C ASP A 540 35.84 27.23 -8.33
N ARG A 541 34.68 26.72 -8.76
CA ARG A 541 34.33 26.53 -10.17
C ARG A 541 32.97 27.19 -10.43
N PRO A 542 32.91 28.23 -11.29
CA PRO A 542 31.65 28.92 -11.59
C PRO A 542 30.53 28.00 -12.06
N GLU A 543 30.87 26.94 -12.80
CA GLU A 543 29.90 25.98 -13.33
C GLU A 543 29.12 25.24 -12.24
N ARG A 544 29.71 25.10 -11.04
CA ARG A 544 29.05 24.53 -9.86
C ARG A 544 27.94 25.42 -9.36
N ALA A 545 28.21 26.72 -9.22
CA ALA A 545 27.20 27.68 -8.81
C ALA A 545 26.04 27.68 -9.81
N GLU A 546 26.33 27.61 -11.12
CA GLU A 546 25.28 27.55 -12.14
C GLU A 546 24.44 26.27 -12.10
N LEU A 547 25.06 25.09 -11.90
CA LEU A 547 24.32 23.84 -11.75
C LEU A 547 23.46 23.89 -10.48
N TRP A 548 24.06 24.26 -9.36
CA TRP A 548 23.37 24.33 -8.09
C TRP A 548 22.27 25.38 -8.12
N ASP A 549 22.45 26.45 -8.88
CA ASP A 549 21.41 27.45 -9.07
C ASP A 549 20.22 26.98 -9.90
N ALA A 550 20.41 25.95 -10.72
CA ALA A 550 19.34 25.30 -11.46
C ALA A 550 18.56 24.26 -10.61
N LEU A 551 19.05 23.88 -9.43
CA LEU A 551 18.39 22.90 -8.57
C LEU A 551 17.16 23.48 -7.85
N PRO A 552 16.18 22.64 -7.47
CA PRO A 552 15.12 23.04 -6.54
C PRO A 552 15.65 23.57 -5.21
N ARG A 553 14.91 24.49 -4.59
CA ARG A 553 15.32 25.20 -3.37
C ARG A 553 15.70 24.25 -2.24
N GLU A 554 14.96 23.16 -2.10
CA GLU A 554 15.14 22.14 -1.07
C GLU A 554 16.49 21.43 -1.24
N MET A 555 16.90 21.11 -2.47
CA MET A 555 18.21 20.52 -2.74
C MET A 555 19.34 21.50 -2.49
N LYS A 556 19.18 22.76 -2.94
CA LYS A 556 20.17 23.82 -2.69
C LYS A 556 20.42 24.00 -1.20
N ALA A 557 19.35 24.00 -0.39
CA ALA A 557 19.44 24.19 1.05
C ALA A 557 20.17 23.05 1.78
N CYS A 558 20.31 21.89 1.16
CA CYS A 558 21.04 20.75 1.70
C CYS A 558 22.55 20.81 1.42
N LEU A 559 23.00 21.61 0.46
CA LEU A 559 24.41 21.66 0.03
C LEU A 559 25.24 22.57 0.95
N ASP A 560 26.27 22.01 1.58
CA ASP A 560 27.28 22.70 2.39
C ASP A 560 28.65 22.51 1.72
N PHE A 561 29.05 23.50 0.91
CA PHE A 561 30.35 23.51 0.25
C PHE A 561 31.42 24.15 1.13
N ARG A 562 32.54 23.45 1.28
CA ARG A 562 33.69 23.92 2.04
C ARG A 562 34.91 23.97 1.12
N GLN A 563 35.43 25.18 0.89
CA GLN A 563 36.54 25.43 -0.02
C GLN A 563 37.90 25.07 0.62
N VAL A 564 38.13 23.77 0.83
CA VAL A 564 39.33 23.20 1.46
C VAL A 564 39.68 21.87 0.81
N GLY A 565 40.91 21.38 1.04
CA GLY A 565 41.28 20.03 0.64
C GLY A 565 40.47 18.97 1.41
N SER A 566 40.26 17.79 0.82
CA SER A 566 39.40 16.77 1.43
C SER A 566 39.92 16.28 2.79
N LEU A 567 41.21 15.95 2.92
CA LEU A 567 41.80 15.54 4.19
C LEU A 567 41.73 16.63 5.26
N GLU A 568 41.97 17.89 4.89
CA GLU A 568 41.85 19.03 5.80
C GLU A 568 40.39 19.20 6.27
N GLY A 569 39.44 19.15 5.35
CA GLY A 569 38.02 19.28 5.63
C GLY A 569 37.46 18.16 6.51
N MET A 570 37.85 16.91 6.23
CA MET A 570 37.46 15.75 7.03
C MET A 570 38.05 15.80 8.44
N ASN A 571 39.31 16.22 8.59
CA ASN A 571 39.90 16.43 9.93
C ASN A 571 39.16 17.54 10.70
N ALA A 572 38.82 18.65 10.04
CA ALA A 572 38.03 19.71 10.67
C ALA A 572 36.63 19.24 11.10
N CYS A 573 36.00 18.32 10.35
CA CYS A 573 34.76 17.67 10.76
C CYS A 573 34.95 16.81 12.02
N LEU A 574 36.00 16.00 12.07
CA LEU A 574 36.32 15.16 13.23
C LEU A 574 36.57 16.01 14.48
N GLU A 575 37.34 17.09 14.36
CA GLU A 575 37.63 18.03 15.46
C GLU A 575 36.35 18.68 16.00
N LYS A 576 35.35 18.92 15.13
CA LYS A 576 34.04 19.47 15.50
C LYS A 576 33.05 18.41 16.02
N GLY A 577 33.41 17.13 16.00
CA GLY A 577 32.51 16.03 16.35
C GLY A 577 31.34 15.87 15.38
N GLU A 578 31.52 16.24 14.11
CA GLU A 578 30.53 15.96 13.06
C GLU A 578 30.43 14.45 12.81
N SER A 579 29.25 13.99 12.41
CA SER A 579 28.98 12.59 12.07
C SER A 579 28.04 12.51 10.87
N PHE A 580 28.22 11.45 10.08
CA PHE A 580 27.56 11.23 8.81
C PHE A 580 26.99 9.82 8.73
N ASP A 581 25.97 9.65 7.89
CA ASP A 581 25.33 8.35 7.62
C ASP A 581 26.01 7.65 6.43
N ALA A 582 26.61 8.44 5.53
CA ALA A 582 27.37 7.93 4.39
C ALA A 582 28.48 8.89 3.95
N ALA A 583 29.47 8.38 3.22
CA ALA A 583 30.52 9.15 2.56
C ALA A 583 30.75 8.69 1.12
N LEU A 584 30.99 9.63 0.19
CA LEU A 584 31.49 9.39 -1.17
C LEU A 584 32.92 9.94 -1.29
N LEU A 585 33.87 9.05 -1.61
CA LEU A 585 35.29 9.37 -1.76
C LEU A 585 35.66 9.46 -3.25
N ASP A 586 35.98 10.67 -3.72
CA ASP A 586 36.21 10.95 -5.15
C ASP A 586 37.15 12.15 -5.41
N SER A 587 38.10 12.44 -4.50
CA SER A 587 38.98 13.61 -4.65
C SER A 587 40.27 13.35 -5.44
N LEU A 588 41.11 12.40 -5.01
CA LEU A 588 42.34 11.98 -5.71
C LEU A 588 42.44 10.46 -5.73
N HIS A 589 42.60 9.88 -6.92
CA HIS A 589 42.56 8.42 -7.13
C HIS A 589 43.93 7.72 -6.95
N THR A 590 44.72 8.17 -5.96
CA THR A 590 45.97 7.50 -5.56
C THR A 590 45.75 6.62 -4.34
N GLU A 591 46.55 5.55 -4.21
CA GLU A 591 46.37 4.53 -3.16
C GLU A 591 46.48 5.16 -1.77
N GLU A 592 47.52 5.98 -1.56
CA GLU A 592 47.75 6.62 -0.26
C GLU A 592 46.66 7.63 0.10
N HIS A 593 46.15 8.37 -0.89
CA HIS A 593 45.12 9.38 -0.64
C HIS A 593 43.77 8.75 -0.32
N VAL A 594 43.31 7.80 -1.15
CA VAL A 594 42.05 7.08 -0.91
C VAL A 594 42.10 6.32 0.41
N TRP A 595 43.25 5.73 0.75
CA TRP A 595 43.44 5.10 2.05
C TRP A 595 43.32 6.11 3.20
N ALA A 596 43.95 7.28 3.10
CA ALA A 596 43.85 8.30 4.13
C ALA A 596 42.41 8.83 4.30
N GLU A 597 41.68 9.05 3.19
CA GLU A 597 40.27 9.43 3.23
C GLU A 597 39.40 8.33 3.85
N PHE A 598 39.63 7.06 3.49
CA PHE A 598 38.90 5.94 4.07
C PHE A 598 39.09 5.88 5.59
N GLN A 599 40.31 6.09 6.10
CA GLN A 599 40.56 6.08 7.54
C GLN A 599 39.73 7.15 8.26
N LEU A 600 39.69 8.37 7.72
CA LEU A 600 38.88 9.45 8.28
C LEU A 600 37.37 9.17 8.13
N ALA A 601 36.95 8.63 6.99
CA ALA A 601 35.56 8.26 6.73
C ALA A 601 35.06 7.16 7.69
N ALA A 602 35.90 6.18 8.02
CA ALA A 602 35.58 5.12 8.96
C ALA A 602 35.31 5.65 10.39
N GLU A 603 35.87 6.80 10.75
CA GLU A 603 35.61 7.49 12.01
C GLU A 603 34.40 8.44 11.93
N LEU A 604 34.21 9.10 10.79
CA LEU A 604 33.14 10.09 10.57
C LEU A 604 31.77 9.47 10.26
N VAL A 605 31.74 8.30 9.63
CA VAL A 605 30.51 7.61 9.22
C VAL A 605 30.06 6.68 10.36
N CYS A 606 28.77 6.68 10.67
CA CYS A 606 28.23 5.85 11.74
C CYS A 606 28.48 4.34 11.50
N PRO A 607 28.56 3.50 12.55
CA PRO A 607 28.72 2.06 12.39
C PRO A 607 27.58 1.45 11.55
N GLY A 608 27.94 0.73 10.48
CA GLY A 608 26.98 0.20 9.51
C GLY A 608 26.54 1.20 8.42
N GLY A 609 26.99 2.45 8.49
CA GLY A 609 26.80 3.44 7.42
C GLY A 609 27.63 3.12 6.17
N LEU A 610 27.35 3.81 5.07
CA LEU A 610 27.96 3.51 3.78
C LEU A 610 29.21 4.34 3.50
N ILE A 611 30.30 3.71 3.09
CA ILE A 611 31.46 4.38 2.51
C ILE A 611 31.58 3.92 1.06
N LEU A 612 31.48 4.88 0.14
CA LEU A 612 31.47 4.68 -1.29
C LEU A 612 32.78 5.22 -1.87
N ILE A 613 33.45 4.46 -2.73
CA ILE A 613 34.68 4.89 -3.41
C ILE A 613 34.43 4.81 -4.92
N HIS A 614 34.67 5.93 -5.59
CA HIS A 614 34.44 6.09 -7.02
C HIS A 614 35.69 5.72 -7.85
N ASP A 615 35.54 5.56 -9.17
CA ASP A 615 36.62 5.30 -10.13
C ASP A 615 37.55 4.11 -9.81
N VAL A 616 36.97 3.01 -9.34
CA VAL A 616 37.73 1.84 -8.85
C VAL A 616 38.69 1.25 -9.91
N THR A 617 38.34 1.29 -11.19
CA THR A 617 39.09 0.62 -12.28
C THR A 617 39.44 1.57 -13.43
N THR A 618 40.05 2.71 -13.14
CA THR A 618 40.59 3.60 -14.19
C THR A 618 42.03 3.24 -14.56
N LEU A 619 42.39 3.36 -15.85
CA LEU A 619 43.67 2.87 -16.43
C LEU A 619 44.95 3.44 -15.79
N HIS A 620 44.83 4.50 -14.99
CA HIS A 620 45.92 5.23 -14.35
C HIS A 620 45.75 5.43 -12.84
N SER A 621 44.70 4.86 -12.22
CA SER A 621 44.52 4.95 -10.77
C SER A 621 45.16 3.78 -10.04
N THR A 622 45.41 3.99 -8.75
CA THR A 622 45.87 2.93 -7.83
C THR A 622 44.82 2.65 -6.75
N VAL A 623 43.55 2.93 -7.04
CA VAL A 623 42.41 2.78 -6.11
C VAL A 623 42.25 1.33 -5.65
N GLU A 624 42.43 0.34 -6.54
CA GLU A 624 42.41 -1.08 -6.17
C GLU A 624 43.44 -1.44 -5.09
N GLY A 625 44.61 -0.76 -5.06
CA GLY A 625 45.58 -0.92 -3.98
C GLY A 625 44.99 -0.52 -2.62
N ALA A 626 44.28 0.61 -2.57
CA ALA A 626 43.59 1.09 -1.38
C ALA A 626 42.45 0.13 -0.97
N LEU A 627 41.65 -0.36 -1.92
CA LEU A 627 40.62 -1.37 -1.63
C LEU A 627 41.21 -2.64 -1.01
N GLY A 628 42.35 -3.11 -1.52
CA GLY A 628 43.07 -4.24 -0.94
C GLY A 628 43.60 -3.95 0.47
N ARG A 629 43.93 -2.69 0.82
CA ARG A 629 44.24 -2.28 2.20
C ARG A 629 42.99 -2.30 3.09
N ILE A 630 41.86 -1.83 2.59
CA ILE A 630 40.56 -1.83 3.30
C ILE A 630 40.11 -3.26 3.63
N GLU A 631 40.20 -4.18 2.67
CA GLU A 631 39.89 -5.60 2.89
C GLU A 631 40.82 -6.22 3.95
N ARG A 632 42.13 -5.92 3.88
CA ARG A 632 43.11 -6.39 4.89
C ARG A 632 42.87 -5.79 6.27
N ALA A 633 42.30 -4.59 6.35
CA ALA A 633 41.85 -3.97 7.60
C ALA A 633 40.54 -4.57 8.14
N GLY A 634 39.96 -5.58 7.48
CA GLY A 634 38.82 -6.35 7.96
C GLY A 634 37.45 -5.87 7.47
N TYR A 635 37.40 -4.91 6.55
CA TYR A 635 36.12 -4.43 6.00
C TYR A 635 35.67 -5.24 4.79
N GLY A 636 34.35 -5.34 4.60
CA GLY A 636 33.78 -5.92 3.39
C GLY A 636 33.76 -4.90 2.25
N VAL A 637 34.38 -5.22 1.12
CA VAL A 637 34.32 -4.39 -0.10
C VAL A 637 33.48 -5.09 -1.15
N VAL A 638 32.38 -4.47 -1.57
CA VAL A 638 31.59 -4.91 -2.72
C VAL A 638 31.92 -4.01 -3.90
N ARG A 639 32.46 -4.58 -4.98
CA ARG A 639 32.77 -3.84 -6.20
C ARG A 639 31.60 -4.00 -7.18
N LEU A 640 30.95 -2.91 -7.51
CA LEU A 640 29.83 -2.87 -8.46
C LEU A 640 30.35 -2.42 -9.83
N TRP A 641 30.17 -3.29 -10.83
CA TRP A 641 30.61 -3.06 -12.21
C TRP A 641 29.41 -2.88 -13.13
N THR A 642 29.52 -1.92 -14.05
CA THR A 642 28.49 -1.68 -15.08
C THR A 642 28.80 -2.34 -16.43
N ALA A 643 30.01 -2.92 -16.61
CA ALA A 643 30.51 -3.39 -17.90
C ALA A 643 30.50 -4.92 -18.07
N GLU A 644 30.18 -5.40 -19.28
CA GLU A 644 30.36 -6.79 -19.70
C GLU A 644 31.79 -7.04 -20.23
N ARG A 645 32.34 -8.25 -20.02
CA ARG A 645 33.66 -8.63 -20.57
C ARG A 645 33.66 -8.53 -22.10
N GLY A 646 34.57 -7.75 -22.67
CA GLY A 646 34.86 -7.72 -24.10
C GLY A 646 34.29 -6.53 -24.89
N ILE A 647 33.67 -5.56 -24.22
CA ILE A 647 33.24 -4.30 -24.83
C ILE A 647 34.21 -3.21 -24.38
N ALA A 648 34.90 -2.58 -25.34
CA ALA A 648 35.99 -1.64 -25.10
C ALA A 648 35.55 -0.20 -24.77
N GLU A 649 34.23 0.04 -24.59
CA GLU A 649 33.62 1.37 -24.56
C GLU A 649 32.88 1.70 -23.24
N ASP A 650 33.14 0.94 -22.19
CA ASP A 650 32.82 1.34 -20.82
C ASP A 650 34.18 1.48 -20.14
N ASP A 651 34.64 2.70 -19.86
CA ASP A 651 35.91 2.98 -19.19
C ASP A 651 35.91 2.54 -17.70
N HIS A 652 35.32 1.37 -17.40
CA HIS A 652 35.47 0.64 -16.14
C HIS A 652 35.21 1.50 -14.90
N LEU A 653 34.12 2.26 -14.91
CA LEU A 653 33.70 3.09 -13.79
C LEU A 653 33.02 2.18 -12.76
N GLY A 654 33.79 1.81 -11.74
CA GLY A 654 33.29 1.02 -10.63
C GLY A 654 32.92 1.87 -9.45
N LEU A 655 31.90 1.41 -8.72
CA LEU A 655 31.63 1.86 -7.37
C LEU A 655 32.04 0.77 -6.40
N ALA A 656 32.94 1.05 -5.48
CA ALA A 656 33.13 0.19 -4.32
C ALA A 656 32.18 0.65 -3.20
N VAL A 657 31.40 -0.30 -2.69
CA VAL A 657 30.48 -0.11 -1.57
C VAL A 657 31.04 -0.84 -0.36
N ILE A 658 31.22 -0.09 0.72
CA ILE A 658 31.76 -0.58 1.99
C ILE A 658 30.74 -0.26 3.07
N GLU A 659 30.31 -1.27 3.80
CA GLU A 659 29.61 -1.07 5.08
C GLU A 659 30.67 -0.71 6.13
N ASN A 660 30.49 0.38 6.88
CA ASN A 660 31.42 0.79 7.92
C ASN A 660 31.32 -0.12 9.16
N ARG A 661 31.75 -1.37 8.99
CA ARG A 661 31.76 -2.42 10.00
C ARG A 661 32.88 -3.41 9.69
N GLN A 662 33.80 -3.58 10.64
CA GLN A 662 34.83 -4.60 10.56
C GLN A 662 34.21 -5.99 10.77
N ARG A 663 34.60 -6.96 9.94
CA ARG A 663 34.24 -8.36 10.10
C ARG A 663 35.10 -8.95 11.22
N GLU A 664 34.47 -9.63 12.17
CA GLU A 664 35.22 -10.37 13.19
C GLU A 664 36.13 -11.40 12.51
N SER A 665 37.44 -11.33 12.78
CA SER A 665 38.38 -12.34 12.29
C SER A 665 38.03 -13.69 12.92
N SER A 666 37.57 -14.64 12.13
CA SER A 666 37.41 -16.02 12.54
C SER A 666 38.79 -16.67 12.75
N SER A 667 39.42 -16.37 13.88
CA SER A 667 40.64 -17.04 14.34
C SER A 667 40.37 -17.78 15.66
N GLY A 668 40.10 -19.09 15.53
CA GLY A 668 40.44 -20.09 16.54
C GLY A 668 39.32 -20.68 17.41
N SER A 669 38.81 -21.88 17.04
CA SER A 669 39.06 -23.10 17.83
C SER A 669 38.30 -24.32 17.28
N ALA A 670 38.98 -25.10 16.41
CA ALA A 670 38.78 -26.54 16.37
C ALA A 670 39.88 -27.17 17.23
N GLY A 671 39.68 -27.14 18.55
CA GLY A 671 40.52 -27.82 19.54
C GLY A 671 39.70 -28.91 20.21
N HIS A 672 40.09 -30.16 19.97
CA HIS A 672 39.51 -31.35 20.61
C HIS A 672 39.60 -31.32 22.14
N PRO A 673 38.69 -32.03 22.84
CA PRO A 673 38.48 -31.89 24.26
C PRO A 673 39.41 -32.81 25.06
N THR A 674 39.99 -32.31 26.15
CA THR A 674 40.50 -33.17 27.23
C THR A 674 40.11 -32.62 28.60
N ALA A 675 39.51 -33.54 29.35
CA ALA A 675 38.94 -33.39 30.67
C ALA A 675 39.99 -33.22 31.77
N ARG A 676 39.63 -32.52 32.85
CA ARG A 676 39.19 -33.11 34.13
C ARG A 676 39.29 -32.08 35.28
N MET A 677 38.24 -32.11 36.12
CA MET A 677 38.22 -32.04 37.60
C MET A 677 39.02 -30.91 38.28
N SER A 678 38.58 -30.20 39.31
CA SER A 678 37.57 -30.32 40.38
C SER A 678 37.82 -29.04 41.22
N ALA A 679 36.89 -28.36 41.88
CA ALA A 679 36.22 -28.71 43.13
C ALA A 679 35.77 -27.38 43.77
N GLU A 680 34.67 -27.42 44.53
CA GLU A 680 34.35 -26.56 45.69
C GLU A 680 34.19 -25.03 45.45
N GLY A 681 33.20 -24.33 46.02
CA GLY A 681 32.34 -24.65 47.15
C GLY A 681 31.17 -23.67 47.25
N ALA A 682 30.29 -24.02 48.18
CA ALA A 682 28.94 -23.53 48.34
C ALA A 682 28.79 -22.27 49.24
N ASN A 683 27.54 -21.81 49.29
CA ASN A 683 26.87 -20.92 50.26
C ASN A 683 27.00 -19.40 50.03
N ARG A 684 26.00 -18.56 50.30
CA ARG A 684 24.53 -18.56 50.58
C ARG A 684 24.30 -17.29 51.43
N GLY A 685 23.18 -16.59 51.20
CA GLY A 685 22.65 -15.56 52.12
C GLY A 685 22.13 -14.34 51.33
N ARG A 686 20.89 -14.25 50.84
CA ARG A 686 19.54 -14.28 51.44
C ARG A 686 19.11 -12.94 52.08
N ALA A 687 18.01 -12.38 51.53
CA ALA A 687 17.00 -11.49 52.13
C ALA A 687 17.41 -10.01 52.40
N ARG A 688 16.57 -8.97 52.29
CA ARG A 688 15.08 -8.86 52.27
C ARG A 688 14.65 -7.45 51.81
N LYS A 689 13.44 -7.40 51.22
CA LYS A 689 12.42 -6.32 51.10
C LYS A 689 12.64 -5.00 51.86
N THR A 690 12.27 -3.88 51.20
CA THR A 690 11.12 -3.02 51.61
C THR A 690 10.67 -2.08 50.49
N SER A 691 9.35 -1.93 50.41
CA SER A 691 8.51 -1.07 49.58
C SER A 691 8.60 0.43 49.91
N LEU A 692 8.28 1.30 48.96
CA LEU A 692 7.67 2.62 49.20
C LEU A 692 6.78 3.02 48.02
N ASN A 693 5.46 3.02 48.28
CA ASN A 693 4.49 3.86 47.61
C ASN A 693 4.66 5.29 48.13
N GLU A 694 4.48 6.31 47.28
CA GLU A 694 3.66 7.46 47.63
C GLU A 694 3.20 8.23 46.38
N SER A 695 1.88 8.24 46.24
CA SER A 695 1.05 9.02 45.33
C SER A 695 0.80 10.41 45.92
N VAL A 696 0.87 11.45 45.08
CA VAL A 696 0.43 12.81 45.39
C VAL A 696 -0.94 13.05 44.76
N THR A 697 -1.87 13.57 45.56
CA THR A 697 -3.22 13.99 45.18
C THR A 697 -3.31 15.52 45.29
N LEU A 698 -3.72 16.20 44.21
CA LEU A 698 -4.81 17.20 44.17
C LEU A 698 -5.01 17.67 42.73
#